data_AF-A0A7Z1T418-F1
#
_entry.id   AF-A0A7Z1T418-F1
#
_cell.length_a   1.000
_cell.length_b   1.000
_cell.length_c   1.000
_cell.angle_alpha   90.00
_cell.angle_beta   90.00
_cell.angle_gamma   90.00
#
_symmetry.space_group_name_H-M   'P 1'
#
loop_
_entity.id
_entity.type
_entity.pdbx_description
1 polymer ?
#
loop_
_entity_poly.entity_id
_entity_poly.type
_entity_poly.pdbx_seq_one_letter_code
_entity_poly.pdbx_strand_id
1 'polypeptide(L)'
;MVLNDLLQYAGGPLTPSPEEQQQFFDDARQAFESLPRLIAEKFNDRISSAYRLKGFAGAQAKFSDIIRHDLRLVELTNQIYTIAPGELPGYLFGGLASDDAYGAVRSMTFRFNALVDGDESDAALLAQDLAEFLCDEVEHLNRTLRDESAQELLGVLYSMAAGVTEHFKAEPPEWNRFTGKKLTPEQLKIAISKMISVRFWSRHFRTFTRRWREHLYIAVGDVRRQRSVICSPQWIQHWMASRKRGREIMAETDLEDDETGETLPLLSAVDASVSNNEKRRAEMMTRVKGMEELAELDNLTQDSDYIGLFFTWTAPRQYHAWLETGRRNRKWNGASPRETQSYFARTFKNCSTALARRGVHIFGMHITESHHDGTPHWHGILFVRREQEATLREVFESYANAENCSAHKPGASPAQSQLMIKPINKRLGSATAYITKHICRNIEGCAPGGTDKETGRPWTELARHSAAWASLWGIKQFQFIGGPPVSVWRELRKLSDQKKADSVSPVFGELHRAAGSGEWATYTRLQGGLLATRKNLTMRTWYKPGEEPDECGQYTATIKGVYLQGSNKPPVTTRTRKWKVKAPRQNAKPGFMKNHRKPALTPWTRINNCTMRRKQPADHPQDLHLKIPIQLELDFGEMKKVSSVRVSD
;
A
#
# COMPACT_ATOMS: atom_id res chain seq x y z
N MET A 1 6.14 6.49 -41.43
CA MET A 1 6.79 7.49 -42.30
C MET A 1 7.01 8.79 -41.54
N VAL A 2 5.96 9.57 -41.23
CA VAL A 2 5.94 10.90 -40.55
C VAL A 2 7.11 11.22 -39.61
N LEU A 3 7.53 10.29 -38.74
CA LEU A 3 8.62 10.48 -37.76
C LEU A 3 10.01 10.82 -38.33
N ASN A 4 10.30 10.52 -39.60
CA ASN A 4 11.59 10.85 -40.22
C ASN A 4 11.61 12.23 -40.88
N ASP A 5 10.50 12.66 -41.48
CA ASP A 5 10.45 13.88 -42.29
C ASP A 5 10.52 15.13 -41.39
N LEU A 6 9.93 15.04 -40.19
CA LEU A 6 10.01 16.04 -39.11
C LEU A 6 11.43 16.30 -38.56
N LEU A 7 12.46 15.59 -39.03
CA LEU A 7 13.87 15.80 -38.64
C LEU A 7 14.70 16.57 -39.68
N GLN A 8 14.14 16.92 -40.85
CA GLN A 8 14.93 17.51 -41.97
C GLN A 8 14.94 19.05 -42.05
N TYR A 9 14.32 19.78 -41.11
CA TYR A 9 14.38 21.25 -41.06
C TYR A 9 15.75 21.76 -40.56
N ALA A 10 16.75 21.68 -41.43
CA ALA A 10 18.16 22.00 -41.15
C ALA A 10 18.80 22.86 -42.26
N GLY A 11 18.18 23.98 -42.64
CA GLY A 11 18.71 24.88 -43.68
C GLY A 11 18.21 26.32 -43.61
N GLY A 12 19.10 27.25 -43.24
CA GLY A 12 18.95 28.70 -43.44
C GLY A 12 17.98 29.43 -42.49
N PRO A 13 18.12 30.77 -42.35
CA PRO A 13 17.24 31.61 -41.54
C PRO A 13 16.00 32.07 -42.34
N LEU A 14 15.23 31.12 -42.87
CA LEU A 14 13.87 31.41 -43.33
C LEU A 14 12.96 31.56 -42.11
N THR A 15 12.27 32.69 -41.98
CA THR A 15 11.11 32.78 -41.08
C THR A 15 10.01 31.89 -41.67
N PRO A 16 9.58 30.84 -40.96
CA PRO A 16 8.61 29.88 -41.49
C PRO A 16 7.27 30.56 -41.76
N SER A 17 6.57 30.12 -42.80
CA SER A 17 5.27 30.68 -43.17
C SER A 17 4.23 30.43 -42.06
N PRO A 18 3.14 31.22 -42.00
CA PRO A 18 2.05 30.94 -41.06
C PRO A 18 1.45 29.54 -41.22
N GLU A 19 1.47 28.99 -42.44
CA GLU A 19 0.97 27.65 -42.78
C GLU A 19 1.94 26.56 -42.27
N GLU A 20 3.25 26.72 -42.47
CA GLU A 20 4.28 25.82 -41.93
C GLU A 20 4.26 25.81 -40.39
N GLN A 21 4.03 26.97 -39.78
CA GLN A 21 3.88 27.08 -38.33
C GLN A 21 2.62 26.36 -37.84
N GLN A 22 1.48 26.56 -38.50
CA GLN A 22 0.21 25.91 -38.17
C GLN A 22 0.31 24.39 -38.29
N GLN A 23 0.84 23.89 -39.42
CA GLN A 23 1.02 22.46 -39.67
C GLN A 23 1.88 21.81 -38.57
N PHE A 24 3.01 22.42 -38.19
CA PHE A 24 3.84 21.92 -37.09
C PHE A 24 3.07 21.81 -35.75
N PHE A 25 2.17 22.76 -35.44
CA PHE A 25 1.36 22.69 -34.22
C PHE A 25 0.21 21.68 -34.32
N ASP A 26 -0.28 21.35 -35.51
CA ASP A 26 -1.27 20.31 -35.75
C ASP A 26 -0.61 18.91 -35.68
N ASP A 27 0.54 18.72 -36.34
CA ASP A 27 1.40 17.53 -36.25
C ASP A 27 1.78 17.23 -34.78
N ALA A 28 2.18 18.28 -34.04
CA ALA A 28 2.53 18.14 -32.63
C ALA A 28 1.34 17.74 -31.75
N ARG A 29 0.11 18.17 -32.09
CA ARG A 29 -1.12 17.72 -31.41
C ARG A 29 -1.44 16.26 -31.75
N GLN A 30 -1.37 15.87 -33.02
CA GLN A 30 -1.59 14.49 -33.46
C GLN A 30 -0.60 13.51 -32.81
N ALA A 31 0.67 13.91 -32.68
CA ALA A 31 1.72 13.12 -32.02
C ALA A 31 1.46 12.81 -30.52
N PHE A 32 0.46 13.46 -29.89
CA PHE A 32 0.06 13.21 -28.51
C PHE A 32 -1.40 12.76 -28.36
N GLU A 33 -2.13 12.52 -29.44
CA GLU A 33 -3.56 12.14 -29.44
C GLU A 33 -3.84 10.81 -28.73
N SER A 34 -2.86 9.89 -28.73
CA SER A 34 -2.93 8.60 -28.03
C SER A 34 -2.70 8.68 -26.50
N LEU A 35 -2.35 9.86 -25.98
CA LEU A 35 -2.05 10.08 -24.56
C LEU A 35 -3.29 10.54 -23.79
N PRO A 36 -3.34 10.34 -22.46
CA PRO A 36 -4.27 11.05 -21.59
C PRO A 36 -4.23 12.55 -21.87
N ARG A 37 -5.40 13.17 -22.01
CA ARG A 37 -5.58 14.59 -22.37
C ARG A 37 -4.77 15.49 -21.44
N LEU A 38 -4.77 15.22 -20.13
CA LEU A 38 -3.98 15.98 -19.14
C LEU A 38 -2.46 15.94 -19.35
N ILE A 39 -1.94 14.99 -20.13
CA ILE A 39 -0.52 14.92 -20.54
C ILE A 39 -0.32 15.49 -21.94
N ALA A 40 -1.23 15.24 -22.89
CA ALA A 40 -1.20 15.86 -24.22
C ALA A 40 -1.23 17.40 -24.11
N GLU A 41 -2.16 17.95 -23.32
CA GLU A 41 -2.21 19.37 -22.94
C GLU A 41 -0.87 19.85 -22.36
N LYS A 42 -0.30 19.12 -21.40
CA LYS A 42 1.00 19.47 -20.78
C LYS A 42 2.19 19.42 -21.74
N PHE A 43 2.16 18.59 -22.79
CA PHE A 43 3.20 18.60 -23.82
C PHE A 43 3.01 19.76 -24.80
N ASN A 44 1.77 19.99 -25.26
CA ASN A 44 1.42 21.13 -26.10
C ASN A 44 1.75 22.47 -25.41
N ASP A 45 1.39 22.64 -24.12
CA ASP A 45 1.75 23.80 -23.30
C ASP A 45 3.26 24.06 -23.25
N ARG A 46 4.07 23.00 -23.16
CA ARG A 46 5.54 23.11 -23.14
C ARG A 46 6.07 23.61 -24.49
N ILE A 47 5.49 23.16 -25.59
CA ILE A 47 5.87 23.57 -26.96
C ILE A 47 5.42 25.00 -27.22
N SER A 48 4.15 25.34 -26.95
CA SER A 48 3.60 26.70 -27.06
C SER A 48 4.28 27.71 -26.12
N SER A 49 4.80 27.26 -24.97
CA SER A 49 5.62 28.12 -24.08
C SER A 49 7.06 28.24 -24.58
N ALA A 50 7.64 27.20 -25.19
CA ALA A 50 8.93 27.33 -25.87
C ALA A 50 8.83 28.26 -27.10
N TYR A 51 7.72 28.20 -27.84
CA TYR A 51 7.41 29.12 -28.93
C TYR A 51 7.39 30.59 -28.45
N ARG A 52 6.59 30.89 -27.43
CA ARG A 52 6.49 32.25 -26.85
C ARG A 52 7.80 32.80 -26.28
N LEU A 53 8.74 31.93 -25.88
CA LEU A 53 10.02 32.31 -25.26
C LEU A 53 11.23 32.28 -26.21
N LYS A 54 11.15 31.55 -27.33
CA LYS A 54 12.30 31.25 -28.21
C LYS A 54 11.95 31.14 -29.71
N GLY A 55 10.74 31.52 -30.11
CA GLY A 55 10.25 31.40 -31.49
C GLY A 55 10.11 29.95 -31.97
N PHE A 56 9.92 29.79 -33.28
CA PHE A 56 9.62 28.50 -33.91
C PHE A 56 10.71 27.44 -33.68
N ALA A 57 11.99 27.79 -33.87
CA ALA A 57 13.10 26.87 -33.59
C ALA A 57 13.11 26.38 -32.13
N GLY A 58 12.68 27.22 -31.18
CA GLY A 58 12.48 26.82 -29.78
C GLY A 58 11.35 25.81 -29.59
N ALA A 59 10.25 25.96 -30.33
CA ALA A 59 9.12 25.03 -30.33
C ALA A 59 9.52 23.68 -30.95
N GLN A 60 10.14 23.68 -32.14
CA GLN A 60 10.65 22.48 -32.82
C GLN A 60 11.65 21.71 -31.94
N ALA A 61 12.63 22.41 -31.35
CA ALA A 61 13.58 21.80 -30.43
C ALA A 61 12.87 21.18 -29.21
N LYS A 62 11.87 21.87 -28.63
CA LYS A 62 11.13 21.36 -27.46
C LYS A 62 10.26 20.15 -27.78
N PHE A 63 9.64 20.11 -28.96
CA PHE A 63 8.92 18.95 -29.48
C PHE A 63 9.88 17.77 -29.68
N SER A 64 11.01 17.98 -30.37
CA SER A 64 12.03 16.95 -30.60
C SER A 64 12.57 16.35 -29.29
N ASP A 65 12.81 17.18 -28.27
CA ASP A 65 13.15 16.73 -26.91
C ASP A 65 12.07 15.82 -26.30
N ILE A 66 10.78 16.17 -26.45
CA ILE A 66 9.66 15.41 -25.89
C ILE A 66 9.58 14.04 -26.56
N ILE A 67 9.60 13.99 -27.90
CA ILE A 67 9.57 12.73 -28.67
C ILE A 67 10.77 11.83 -28.29
N ARG A 68 11.98 12.40 -28.18
CA ARG A 68 13.21 11.64 -27.90
C ARG A 68 13.35 11.15 -26.46
N HIS A 69 12.77 11.84 -25.47
CA HIS A 69 13.13 11.63 -24.05
C HIS A 69 11.96 11.54 -23.06
N ASP A 70 10.75 11.96 -23.43
CA ASP A 70 9.58 11.97 -22.55
C ASP A 70 8.46 11.04 -23.06
N LEU A 71 8.11 11.09 -24.35
CA LEU A 71 6.95 10.40 -24.95
C LEU A 71 6.93 8.90 -24.62
N ARG A 72 7.94 8.14 -25.08
CA ARG A 72 8.02 6.68 -24.87
C ARG A 72 7.91 6.25 -23.40
N LEU A 73 8.43 7.05 -22.47
CA LEU A 73 8.36 6.75 -21.04
C LEU A 73 6.98 7.05 -20.46
N VAL A 74 6.31 8.09 -20.95
CA VAL A 74 4.90 8.39 -20.63
C VAL A 74 3.98 7.30 -21.18
N GLU A 75 4.17 6.86 -22.44
CA GLU A 75 3.39 5.77 -23.06
C GLU A 75 3.52 4.47 -22.26
N LEU A 76 4.75 4.03 -21.95
CA LEU A 76 4.99 2.85 -21.12
C LEU A 76 4.39 2.99 -19.70
N THR A 77 4.50 4.18 -19.09
CA THR A 77 3.86 4.46 -17.79
C THR A 77 2.33 4.36 -17.88
N ASN A 78 1.73 4.79 -19.00
CA ASN A 78 0.29 4.73 -19.22
C ASN A 78 -0.19 3.28 -19.38
N GLN A 79 0.56 2.48 -20.15
CA GLN A 79 0.27 1.06 -20.45
C GLN A 79 0.25 0.15 -19.20
N ILE A 80 0.91 0.54 -18.11
CA ILE A 80 0.80 -0.16 -16.80
C ILE A 80 -0.67 -0.14 -16.32
N TYR A 81 -1.34 1.01 -16.46
CA TYR A 81 -2.67 1.25 -15.91
C TYR A 81 -3.81 0.91 -16.87
N THR A 82 -3.67 1.22 -18.17
CA THR A 82 -4.73 0.97 -19.15
C THR A 82 -5.02 -0.52 -19.33
N ILE A 83 -6.26 -0.82 -19.73
CA ILE A 83 -6.66 -2.11 -20.28
C ILE A 83 -6.54 -1.99 -21.81
N ALA A 84 -5.92 -2.96 -22.47
CA ALA A 84 -5.74 -2.91 -23.92
C ALA A 84 -7.10 -2.98 -24.66
N PRO A 85 -7.35 -2.14 -25.68
CA PRO A 85 -8.53 -2.30 -26.53
C PRO A 85 -8.33 -3.52 -27.44
N GLY A 86 -9.05 -4.59 -27.13
CA GLY A 86 -8.98 -5.86 -27.84
C GLY A 86 -10.14 -6.77 -27.46
N GLU A 87 -10.07 -8.04 -27.86
CA GLU A 87 -11.03 -9.04 -27.41
C GLU A 87 -10.91 -9.26 -25.89
N LEU A 88 -12.05 -9.30 -25.20
CA LEU A 88 -12.09 -9.68 -23.80
C LEU A 88 -11.74 -11.16 -23.71
N PRO A 89 -10.94 -11.60 -22.71
CA PRO A 89 -10.51 -12.99 -22.64
C PRO A 89 -11.72 -13.94 -22.56
N GLY A 90 -11.83 -14.93 -23.44
CA GLY A 90 -12.99 -15.84 -23.47
C GLY A 90 -13.20 -16.66 -22.19
N TYR A 91 -12.20 -16.73 -21.32
CA TYR A 91 -12.30 -17.33 -19.98
C TYR A 91 -12.95 -16.40 -18.93
N LEU A 92 -13.17 -15.11 -19.22
CA LEU A 92 -13.60 -14.09 -18.25
C LEU A 92 -14.89 -14.47 -17.50
N PHE A 93 -15.79 -15.17 -18.17
CA PHE A 93 -17.05 -15.69 -17.62
C PHE A 93 -17.17 -17.23 -17.72
N GLY A 94 -16.10 -17.93 -18.10
CA GLY A 94 -16.11 -19.38 -18.27
C GLY A 94 -17.11 -19.96 -19.28
N GLY A 95 -17.65 -19.13 -20.19
CA GLY A 95 -18.72 -19.52 -21.13
C GLY A 95 -20.15 -19.48 -20.56
N LEU A 96 -20.34 -18.92 -19.35
CA LEU A 96 -21.61 -18.91 -18.62
C LEU A 96 -22.13 -17.47 -18.33
N ALA A 97 -21.73 -16.50 -19.16
CA ALA A 97 -22.17 -15.11 -19.05
C ALA A 97 -23.60 -14.92 -19.57
N SER A 98 -24.25 -13.80 -19.23
CA SER A 98 -25.39 -13.33 -20.03
C SER A 98 -24.95 -12.88 -21.43
N ASP A 99 -25.89 -12.86 -22.39
CA ASP A 99 -25.62 -12.52 -23.80
C ASP A 99 -24.97 -11.14 -23.96
N ASP A 100 -25.37 -10.16 -23.14
CA ASP A 100 -24.87 -8.78 -23.17
C ASP A 100 -23.57 -8.55 -22.37
N ALA A 101 -23.14 -9.52 -21.55
CA ALA A 101 -22.07 -9.35 -20.57
C ALA A 101 -20.73 -8.87 -21.17
N TYR A 102 -20.36 -9.42 -22.33
CA TYR A 102 -19.17 -9.01 -23.07
C TYR A 102 -19.29 -7.59 -23.65
N GLY A 103 -20.51 -7.15 -24.02
CA GLY A 103 -20.79 -5.77 -24.43
C GLY A 103 -20.68 -4.79 -23.26
N ALA A 104 -21.29 -5.13 -22.13
CA ALA A 104 -21.26 -4.35 -20.89
C ALA A 104 -19.82 -4.13 -20.39
N VAL A 105 -19.02 -5.20 -20.28
CA VAL A 105 -17.60 -5.08 -19.88
C VAL A 105 -16.78 -4.30 -20.89
N ARG A 106 -17.03 -4.42 -22.21
CA ARG A 106 -16.32 -3.62 -23.23
C ARG A 106 -16.62 -2.12 -23.08
N SER A 107 -17.87 -1.75 -22.83
CA SER A 107 -18.29 -0.36 -22.55
C SER A 107 -17.64 0.18 -21.26
N MET A 108 -17.68 -0.60 -20.18
CA MET A 108 -17.03 -0.24 -18.91
C MET A 108 -15.50 -0.17 -19.02
N THR A 109 -14.87 -0.96 -19.90
CA THR A 109 -13.43 -0.92 -20.19
C THR A 109 -13.01 0.40 -20.83
N PHE A 110 -13.80 0.91 -21.78
CA PHE A 110 -13.57 2.24 -22.36
C PHE A 110 -13.65 3.34 -21.30
N ARG A 111 -14.69 3.31 -20.45
CA ARG A 111 -14.86 4.26 -19.35
C ARG A 111 -13.78 4.16 -18.28
N PHE A 112 -13.30 2.95 -17.97
CA PHE A 112 -12.16 2.72 -17.09
C PHE A 112 -10.90 3.40 -17.62
N ASN A 113 -10.61 3.23 -18.91
CA ASN A 113 -9.47 3.88 -19.56
C ASN A 113 -9.60 5.41 -19.57
N ALA A 114 -10.81 5.96 -19.65
CA ALA A 114 -11.06 7.40 -19.58
C ALA A 114 -10.92 8.01 -18.16
N LEU A 115 -10.94 7.20 -17.09
CA LEU A 115 -10.83 7.70 -15.70
C LEU A 115 -9.57 8.54 -15.44
N VAL A 116 -8.50 8.31 -16.19
CA VAL A 116 -7.27 9.11 -16.11
C VAL A 116 -7.52 10.60 -16.36
N ASP A 117 -8.52 10.97 -17.18
CA ASP A 117 -8.93 12.34 -17.47
C ASP A 117 -10.25 12.76 -16.79
N GLY A 118 -11.03 11.81 -16.26
CA GLY A 118 -12.27 12.05 -15.51
C GLY A 118 -12.09 12.55 -14.06
N ASP A 119 -13.18 12.87 -13.35
CA ASP A 119 -13.15 13.37 -11.97
C ASP A 119 -13.35 12.25 -10.91
N GLU A 120 -13.75 12.57 -9.67
CA GLU A 120 -14.13 11.55 -8.68
C GLU A 120 -15.59 11.07 -8.82
N SER A 121 -16.41 11.77 -9.59
CA SER A 121 -17.78 11.40 -9.94
C SER A 121 -17.78 10.34 -11.04
N ASP A 122 -16.95 10.47 -12.08
CA ASP A 122 -16.75 9.44 -13.11
C ASP A 122 -16.33 8.09 -12.50
N ALA A 123 -15.39 8.13 -11.55
CA ALA A 123 -14.91 6.97 -10.81
C ALA A 123 -15.95 6.42 -9.79
N ALA A 124 -16.96 7.21 -9.41
CA ALA A 124 -18.06 6.77 -8.57
C ALA A 124 -19.18 6.13 -9.40
N LEU A 125 -19.51 6.70 -10.57
CA LEU A 125 -20.48 6.14 -11.52
C LEU A 125 -20.01 4.77 -12.02
N LEU A 126 -18.79 4.65 -12.54
CA LEU A 126 -18.26 3.36 -12.99
C LEU A 126 -18.21 2.32 -11.85
N ALA A 127 -18.03 2.76 -10.60
CA ALA A 127 -18.07 1.88 -9.42
C ALA A 127 -19.49 1.44 -9.02
N GLN A 128 -20.52 2.19 -9.40
CA GLN A 128 -21.91 1.76 -9.28
C GLN A 128 -22.22 0.76 -10.40
N ASP A 129 -22.05 1.16 -11.65
CA ASP A 129 -22.45 0.37 -12.81
C ASP A 129 -21.78 -1.02 -12.85
N LEU A 130 -20.51 -1.10 -12.45
CA LEU A 130 -19.77 -2.37 -12.37
C LEU A 130 -20.19 -3.25 -11.19
N ALA A 131 -20.70 -2.65 -10.10
CA ALA A 131 -21.25 -3.39 -8.98
C ALA A 131 -22.67 -3.92 -9.31
N GLU A 132 -23.47 -3.11 -10.00
CA GLU A 132 -24.81 -3.45 -10.50
C GLU A 132 -24.71 -4.61 -11.51
N PHE A 133 -23.86 -4.47 -12.54
CA PHE A 133 -23.52 -5.55 -13.47
C PHE A 133 -23.06 -6.85 -12.78
N LEU A 134 -22.21 -6.75 -11.76
CA LEU A 134 -21.73 -7.93 -11.02
C LEU A 134 -22.78 -8.53 -10.08
N CYS A 135 -23.81 -7.80 -9.66
CA CYS A 135 -24.99 -8.37 -9.04
C CYS A 135 -25.81 -9.15 -10.07
N ASP A 136 -26.06 -8.57 -11.24
CA ASP A 136 -26.91 -9.15 -12.29
C ASP A 136 -26.32 -10.45 -12.86
N GLU A 137 -25.02 -10.49 -13.13
CA GLU A 137 -24.33 -11.72 -13.57
C GLU A 137 -24.31 -12.80 -12.46
N VAL A 138 -24.21 -12.40 -11.19
CA VAL A 138 -24.32 -13.34 -10.06
C VAL A 138 -25.74 -13.90 -9.95
N GLU A 139 -26.79 -13.09 -10.18
CA GLU A 139 -28.18 -13.57 -10.19
C GLU A 139 -28.49 -14.41 -11.44
N HIS A 140 -27.91 -14.07 -12.61
CA HIS A 140 -27.99 -14.90 -13.81
C HIS A 140 -27.42 -16.30 -13.54
N LEU A 141 -26.15 -16.38 -13.12
CA LEU A 141 -25.49 -17.65 -12.81
C LEU A 141 -26.23 -18.45 -11.73
N ASN A 142 -26.75 -17.78 -10.69
CA ASN A 142 -27.52 -18.43 -9.63
C ASN A 142 -28.87 -19.01 -10.12
N ARG A 143 -29.45 -18.48 -11.21
CA ARG A 143 -30.65 -19.04 -11.86
C ARG A 143 -30.31 -20.15 -12.86
N THR A 144 -29.21 -19.99 -13.61
CA THR A 144 -28.74 -20.94 -14.62
C THR A 144 -28.19 -22.21 -13.98
N LEU A 145 -27.42 -22.10 -12.90
CA LEU A 145 -26.78 -23.19 -12.17
C LEU A 145 -27.52 -23.55 -10.86
N ARG A 146 -28.84 -23.31 -10.79
CA ARG A 146 -29.67 -23.56 -9.59
C ARG A 146 -29.69 -25.03 -9.12
N ASP A 147 -29.39 -25.96 -10.02
CA ASP A 147 -29.47 -27.41 -9.80
C ASP A 147 -28.08 -28.00 -9.44
N GLU A 148 -27.02 -27.19 -9.46
CA GLU A 148 -25.66 -27.53 -9.01
C GLU A 148 -25.54 -27.52 -7.48
N SER A 149 -24.47 -28.12 -6.93
CA SER A 149 -24.25 -28.00 -5.49
C SER A 149 -23.88 -26.57 -5.09
N ALA A 150 -24.34 -26.16 -3.90
CA ALA A 150 -24.05 -24.84 -3.35
C ALA A 150 -22.54 -24.54 -3.15
N GLN A 151 -21.67 -25.54 -3.22
CA GLN A 151 -20.21 -25.33 -3.17
C GLN A 151 -19.58 -25.15 -4.56
N GLU A 152 -20.07 -25.86 -5.59
CA GLU A 152 -19.68 -25.63 -6.98
C GLU A 152 -20.19 -24.27 -7.47
N LEU A 153 -21.46 -23.95 -7.22
CA LEU A 153 -22.05 -22.65 -7.52
C LEU A 153 -21.24 -21.48 -6.92
N LEU A 154 -20.90 -21.53 -5.63
CA LEU A 154 -20.06 -20.50 -5.00
C LEU A 154 -18.64 -20.44 -5.57
N GLY A 155 -18.12 -21.54 -6.11
CA GLY A 155 -16.85 -21.58 -6.84
C GLY A 155 -16.93 -20.86 -8.19
N VAL A 156 -17.98 -21.10 -8.98
CA VAL A 156 -18.21 -20.44 -10.27
C VAL A 156 -18.50 -18.96 -10.09
N LEU A 157 -19.41 -18.59 -9.18
CA LEU A 157 -19.74 -17.20 -8.85
C LEU A 157 -18.51 -16.40 -8.41
N TYR A 158 -17.66 -16.98 -7.55
CA TYR A 158 -16.40 -16.35 -7.18
C TYR A 158 -15.46 -16.21 -8.38
N SER A 159 -15.33 -17.24 -9.22
CA SER A 159 -14.40 -17.24 -10.36
C SER A 159 -14.73 -16.17 -11.40
N MET A 160 -16.02 -16.04 -11.76
CA MET A 160 -16.51 -14.99 -12.67
C MET A 160 -16.25 -13.60 -12.08
N ALA A 161 -16.70 -13.36 -10.84
CA ALA A 161 -16.52 -12.06 -10.19
C ALA A 161 -15.03 -11.71 -9.99
N ALA A 162 -14.17 -12.70 -9.73
CA ALA A 162 -12.72 -12.54 -9.64
C ALA A 162 -12.08 -12.21 -10.99
N GLY A 163 -12.51 -12.86 -12.09
CA GLY A 163 -12.02 -12.56 -13.44
C GLY A 163 -12.32 -11.12 -13.85
N VAL A 164 -13.56 -10.66 -13.64
CA VAL A 164 -13.94 -9.25 -13.85
C VAL A 164 -13.17 -8.32 -12.90
N THR A 165 -12.90 -8.76 -11.67
CA THR A 165 -12.09 -8.00 -10.69
C THR A 165 -10.64 -7.81 -11.14
N GLU A 166 -9.98 -8.86 -11.65
CA GLU A 166 -8.62 -8.76 -12.21
C GLU A 166 -8.58 -7.93 -13.51
N HIS A 167 -9.60 -8.06 -14.38
CA HIS A 167 -9.72 -7.26 -15.62
C HIS A 167 -9.69 -5.75 -15.33
N PHE A 168 -10.49 -5.29 -14.36
CA PHE A 168 -10.48 -3.90 -13.88
C PHE A 168 -9.34 -3.58 -12.90
N LYS A 169 -8.23 -4.33 -12.97
CA LYS A 169 -6.95 -4.11 -12.27
C LYS A 169 -7.04 -4.12 -10.73
N ALA A 170 -8.06 -4.76 -10.17
CA ALA A 170 -8.20 -4.98 -8.72
C ALA A 170 -7.68 -6.36 -8.29
N GLU A 171 -7.33 -6.52 -7.02
CA GLU A 171 -6.98 -7.83 -6.43
C GLU A 171 -8.26 -8.48 -5.88
N PRO A 172 -8.67 -9.68 -6.35
CA PRO A 172 -9.86 -10.35 -5.85
C PRO A 172 -9.75 -10.61 -4.33
N PRO A 173 -10.79 -10.30 -3.53
CA PRO A 173 -10.76 -10.57 -2.10
C PRO A 173 -10.46 -12.04 -1.83
N GLU A 174 -9.42 -12.29 -1.04
CA GLU A 174 -8.96 -13.64 -0.66
C GLU A 174 -8.38 -14.52 -1.81
N TRP A 175 -7.97 -13.95 -2.95
CA TRP A 175 -7.46 -14.66 -4.13
C TRP A 175 -6.42 -15.77 -3.84
N ASN A 176 -5.43 -15.45 -3.01
CA ASN A 176 -4.36 -16.37 -2.57
C ASN A 176 -4.86 -17.55 -1.71
N ARG A 177 -6.08 -17.48 -1.16
CA ARG A 177 -6.75 -18.60 -0.48
C ARG A 177 -7.72 -19.34 -1.40
N PHE A 178 -8.38 -18.65 -2.33
CA PHE A 178 -9.24 -19.27 -3.34
C PHE A 178 -8.44 -20.24 -4.23
N THR A 179 -7.42 -19.72 -4.91
CA THR A 179 -6.46 -20.51 -5.72
C THR A 179 -5.80 -21.64 -4.94
N GLY A 180 -5.57 -21.43 -3.63
CA GLY A 180 -5.05 -22.44 -2.72
C GLY A 180 -6.07 -23.46 -2.19
N LYS A 181 -7.33 -23.43 -2.64
CA LYS A 181 -8.50 -24.22 -2.17
C LYS A 181 -8.66 -24.22 -0.64
N LYS A 182 -8.59 -23.03 -0.02
CA LYS A 182 -8.56 -22.80 1.44
C LYS A 182 -9.71 -21.94 1.98
N LEU A 183 -10.72 -21.62 1.16
CA LEU A 183 -11.87 -20.83 1.59
C LEU A 183 -13.04 -21.71 2.00
N THR A 184 -13.72 -21.34 3.07
CA THR A 184 -15.03 -21.91 3.42
C THR A 184 -16.14 -21.28 2.57
N PRO A 185 -17.31 -21.93 2.41
CA PRO A 185 -18.46 -21.33 1.71
C PRO A 185 -18.85 -19.95 2.24
N GLU A 186 -18.73 -19.71 3.54
CA GLU A 186 -18.98 -18.41 4.16
C GLU A 186 -17.96 -17.34 3.73
N GLN A 187 -16.68 -17.73 3.60
CA GLN A 187 -15.65 -16.81 3.11
C GLN A 187 -15.78 -16.53 1.61
N LEU A 188 -16.26 -17.49 0.81
CA LEU A 188 -16.62 -17.28 -0.59
C LEU A 188 -17.76 -16.25 -0.70
N LYS A 189 -18.85 -16.44 0.06
CA LYS A 189 -19.96 -15.47 0.14
C LYS A 189 -19.46 -14.06 0.49
N ILE A 190 -18.72 -13.92 1.59
CA ILE A 190 -18.16 -12.63 2.03
C ILE A 190 -17.23 -12.00 0.98
N ALA A 191 -16.55 -12.79 0.14
CA ALA A 191 -15.69 -12.28 -0.91
C ALA A 191 -16.48 -11.86 -2.17
N ILE A 192 -17.49 -12.64 -2.59
CA ILE A 192 -18.43 -12.27 -3.65
C ILE A 192 -19.18 -10.99 -3.25
N SER A 193 -19.75 -10.93 -2.04
CA SER A 193 -20.41 -9.74 -1.48
C SER A 193 -19.51 -8.50 -1.36
N LYS A 194 -18.19 -8.62 -1.54
CA LYS A 194 -17.26 -7.49 -1.70
C LYS A 194 -17.06 -7.12 -3.17
N MET A 195 -16.90 -8.08 -4.07
CA MET A 195 -16.74 -7.82 -5.50
C MET A 195 -18.01 -7.21 -6.12
N ILE A 196 -19.20 -7.53 -5.61
CA ILE A 196 -20.47 -6.89 -6.01
C ILE A 196 -20.78 -5.59 -5.23
N SER A 197 -19.87 -5.09 -4.37
CA SER A 197 -20.12 -3.90 -3.56
C SER A 197 -19.57 -2.63 -4.22
N VAL A 198 -20.43 -1.63 -4.44
CA VAL A 198 -20.05 -0.26 -4.85
C VAL A 198 -18.90 0.28 -3.98
N ARG A 199 -18.94 0.00 -2.67
CA ARG A 199 -17.92 0.48 -1.69
C ARG A 199 -16.53 -0.12 -1.94
N PHE A 200 -16.43 -1.31 -2.54
CA PHE A 200 -15.15 -1.89 -2.97
C PHE A 200 -14.62 -1.13 -4.19
N TRP A 201 -15.44 -1.00 -5.23
CA TRP A 201 -15.08 -0.33 -6.49
C TRP A 201 -14.74 1.15 -6.33
N SER A 202 -15.55 1.94 -5.61
CA SER A 202 -15.27 3.37 -5.40
C SER A 202 -13.99 3.60 -4.58
N ARG A 203 -13.59 2.63 -3.73
CA ARG A 203 -12.30 2.68 -3.03
C ARG A 203 -11.14 2.33 -3.94
N HIS A 204 -11.30 1.33 -4.81
CA HIS A 204 -10.32 0.93 -5.81
C HIS A 204 -10.07 2.04 -6.83
N PHE A 205 -11.06 2.39 -7.66
CA PHE A 205 -10.90 3.35 -8.76
C PHE A 205 -10.37 4.71 -8.29
N ARG A 206 -10.95 5.28 -7.23
CA ARG A 206 -10.47 6.55 -6.65
C ARG A 206 -9.00 6.49 -6.22
N THR A 207 -8.51 5.34 -5.75
CA THR A 207 -7.10 5.17 -5.36
C THR A 207 -6.20 4.84 -6.55
N PHE A 208 -6.72 4.09 -7.52
CA PHE A 208 -6.06 3.70 -8.76
C PHE A 208 -5.79 4.92 -9.65
N THR A 209 -6.82 5.67 -10.01
CA THR A 209 -6.76 6.87 -10.85
C THR A 209 -5.83 7.95 -10.28
N ARG A 210 -5.87 8.18 -8.96
CA ARG A 210 -4.94 9.13 -8.31
C ARG A 210 -3.47 8.69 -8.45
N ARG A 211 -3.18 7.39 -8.38
CA ARG A 211 -1.82 6.84 -8.58
C ARG A 211 -1.38 6.87 -10.04
N TRP A 212 -2.28 6.54 -10.97
CA TRP A 212 -2.05 6.63 -12.41
C TRP A 212 -1.66 8.05 -12.81
N ARG A 213 -2.45 9.05 -12.40
CA ARG A 213 -2.17 10.48 -12.60
C ARG A 213 -0.80 10.89 -12.05
N GLU A 214 -0.51 10.53 -10.80
CA GLU A 214 0.78 10.87 -10.19
C GLU A 214 1.95 10.15 -10.87
N HIS A 215 1.78 8.90 -11.32
CA HIS A 215 2.84 8.21 -12.06
C HIS A 215 3.13 8.89 -13.39
N LEU A 216 2.09 9.35 -14.12
CA LEU A 216 2.25 10.18 -15.30
C LEU A 216 2.90 11.54 -14.98
N TYR A 217 2.65 12.13 -13.81
CA TYR A 217 3.33 13.35 -13.36
C TYR A 217 4.81 13.14 -12.98
N ILE A 218 5.16 11.98 -12.43
CA ILE A 218 6.56 11.55 -12.26
C ILE A 218 7.20 11.34 -13.64
N ALA A 219 6.53 10.58 -14.53
CA ALA A 219 7.01 10.31 -15.88
C ALA A 219 7.25 11.60 -16.67
N VAL A 220 6.29 12.52 -16.71
CA VAL A 220 6.37 13.78 -17.49
C VAL A 220 7.33 14.81 -16.86
N GLY A 221 7.79 14.61 -15.62
CA GLY A 221 8.71 15.53 -14.92
C GLY A 221 8.03 16.73 -14.25
N ASP A 222 6.79 16.56 -13.83
CA ASP A 222 6.13 17.48 -12.91
C ASP A 222 6.62 17.23 -11.45
N VAL A 223 7.07 16.00 -11.12
CA VAL A 223 7.75 15.63 -9.85
C VAL A 223 9.26 15.51 -10.03
N ARG A 224 10.04 16.47 -9.49
CA ARG A 224 11.52 16.50 -9.43
C ARG A 224 12.03 17.71 -8.63
N ARG A 225 13.30 17.68 -8.18
CA ARG A 225 13.99 18.77 -7.44
C ARG A 225 13.74 20.18 -7.99
N GLN A 226 13.82 20.37 -9.30
CA GLN A 226 13.70 21.67 -9.98
C GLN A 226 12.25 22.16 -10.18
N ARG A 227 11.23 21.45 -9.67
CA ARG A 227 9.83 21.88 -9.80
C ARG A 227 9.05 21.64 -8.51
N SER A 228 8.48 20.44 -8.35
CA SER A 228 7.83 20.00 -7.13
C SER A 228 8.53 18.75 -6.62
N VAL A 229 9.05 18.82 -5.40
CA VAL A 229 9.70 17.67 -4.77
C VAL A 229 8.65 16.69 -4.25
N ILE A 230 8.94 15.39 -4.35
CA ILE A 230 8.23 14.27 -3.71
C ILE A 230 6.83 13.96 -4.28
N CYS A 231 6.03 14.98 -4.58
CA CYS A 231 4.68 14.90 -5.16
C CYS A 231 4.46 15.93 -6.25
N SER A 232 3.42 15.77 -7.07
CA SER A 232 2.93 16.81 -7.98
C SER A 232 2.19 17.93 -7.24
N PRO A 233 2.21 19.18 -7.73
CA PRO A 233 1.40 20.27 -7.17
C PRO A 233 -0.09 19.92 -7.11
N GLN A 234 -0.59 19.24 -8.15
CA GLN A 234 -1.98 18.79 -8.28
C GLN A 234 -2.38 17.86 -7.13
N TRP A 235 -1.54 16.86 -6.82
CA TRP A 235 -1.82 15.95 -5.71
C TRP A 235 -1.70 16.64 -4.34
N ILE A 236 -0.71 17.52 -4.13
CA ILE A 236 -0.55 18.27 -2.88
C ILE A 236 -1.80 19.12 -2.60
N GLN A 237 -2.29 19.87 -3.60
CA GLN A 237 -3.49 20.70 -3.50
C GLN A 237 -4.74 19.86 -3.18
N HIS A 238 -4.94 18.74 -3.90
CA HIS A 238 -6.04 17.81 -3.67
C HIS A 238 -6.02 17.24 -2.24
N TRP A 239 -4.87 16.76 -1.80
CA TRP A 239 -4.68 16.15 -0.47
C TRP A 239 -4.87 17.17 0.66
N MET A 240 -4.43 18.42 0.48
CA MET A 240 -4.70 19.51 1.42
C MET A 240 -6.19 19.85 1.50
N ALA A 241 -6.88 19.97 0.36
CA ALA A 241 -8.33 20.21 0.32
C ALA A 241 -9.13 19.06 0.96
N SER A 242 -8.73 17.81 0.69
CA SER A 242 -9.30 16.60 1.30
C SER A 242 -9.14 16.58 2.83
N ARG A 243 -7.97 17.00 3.34
CA ARG A 243 -7.70 17.08 4.78
C ARG A 243 -8.45 18.21 5.46
N LYS A 244 -8.59 19.38 4.81
CA LYS A 244 -9.41 20.49 5.29
C LYS A 244 -10.86 20.03 5.46
N ARG A 245 -11.48 19.52 4.39
CA ARG A 245 -12.84 18.96 4.40
C ARG A 245 -13.02 17.85 5.45
N GLY A 246 -12.01 16.99 5.62
CA GLY A 246 -12.01 15.95 6.64
C GLY A 246 -12.06 16.50 8.07
N ARG A 247 -11.29 17.55 8.40
CA ARG A 247 -11.33 18.18 9.73
C ARG A 247 -12.60 19.03 9.95
N GLU A 248 -13.14 19.65 8.90
CA GLU A 248 -14.43 20.36 8.94
C GLU A 248 -15.56 19.40 9.32
N ILE A 249 -15.69 18.27 8.62
CA ILE A 249 -16.66 17.21 8.95
C ILE A 249 -16.45 16.71 10.39
N MET A 250 -15.21 16.48 10.84
CA MET A 250 -14.93 16.04 12.22
C MET A 250 -15.26 17.10 13.28
N ALA A 251 -15.22 18.39 12.96
CA ALA A 251 -15.60 19.48 13.87
C ALA A 251 -17.13 19.56 14.06
N GLU A 252 -17.88 19.29 12.98
CA GLU A 252 -19.34 19.25 12.97
C GLU A 252 -19.93 17.94 13.53
N THR A 253 -19.10 16.91 13.73
CA THR A 253 -19.54 15.55 14.13
C THR A 253 -19.30 15.26 15.61
N ASP A 254 -20.28 14.66 16.28
CA ASP A 254 -20.14 14.12 17.63
C ASP A 254 -19.96 12.60 17.65
N LEU A 255 -19.33 12.11 18.71
CA LEU A 255 -19.51 10.78 19.25
C LEU A 255 -20.58 10.82 20.34
N GLU A 256 -21.37 9.75 20.45
CA GLU A 256 -22.30 9.48 21.56
C GLU A 256 -21.97 8.13 22.20
N ASP A 257 -22.02 8.07 23.53
CA ASP A 257 -21.88 6.83 24.29
C ASP A 257 -23.18 6.01 24.25
N ASP A 258 -23.10 4.73 23.87
CA ASP A 258 -24.25 3.82 23.71
C ASP A 258 -24.99 3.52 25.01
N GLU A 259 -24.35 3.69 26.17
CA GLU A 259 -24.90 3.34 27.48
C GLU A 259 -25.29 4.59 28.28
N THR A 260 -24.52 5.68 28.20
CA THR A 260 -24.77 6.90 29.00
C THR A 260 -25.37 8.07 28.22
N GLY A 261 -25.35 8.06 26.89
CA GLY A 261 -25.77 9.20 26.05
C GLY A 261 -24.82 10.41 26.10
N GLU A 262 -23.69 10.31 26.81
CA GLU A 262 -22.66 11.36 26.84
C GLU A 262 -22.16 11.67 25.43
N THR A 263 -22.03 12.96 25.09
CA THR A 263 -21.50 13.40 23.80
C THR A 263 -20.08 13.95 23.90
N LEU A 264 -19.27 13.66 22.87
CA LEU A 264 -17.88 14.08 22.76
C LEU A 264 -17.58 14.50 21.31
N PRO A 265 -17.11 15.73 21.03
CA PRO A 265 -16.78 16.14 19.67
C PRO A 265 -15.72 15.24 19.03
N LEU A 266 -16.00 14.74 17.82
CA LEU A 266 -15.14 13.77 17.14
C LEU A 266 -13.74 14.34 16.89
N LEU A 267 -13.64 15.62 16.52
CA LEU A 267 -12.35 16.28 16.32
C LEU A 267 -11.49 16.27 17.60
N SER A 268 -12.11 16.54 18.77
CA SER A 268 -11.43 16.49 20.06
C SER A 268 -10.96 15.07 20.40
N ALA A 269 -11.75 14.04 20.08
CA ALA A 269 -11.34 12.63 20.25
C ALA A 269 -10.20 12.23 19.29
N VAL A 270 -10.19 12.76 18.06
CA VAL A 270 -9.13 12.53 17.06
C VAL A 270 -7.83 13.21 17.51
N ASP A 271 -7.88 14.48 17.92
CA ASP A 271 -6.70 15.23 18.39
C ASP A 271 -6.24 14.78 19.80
N ALA A 272 -7.12 14.16 20.59
CA ALA A 272 -6.73 13.43 21.80
C ALA A 272 -5.81 12.23 21.49
N SER A 273 -5.96 11.60 20.32
CA SER A 273 -5.36 10.31 19.97
C SER A 273 -3.98 10.40 19.28
N VAL A 274 -3.37 9.22 19.00
CA VAL A 274 -2.18 9.06 18.15
C VAL A 274 -2.40 9.38 16.66
N SER A 275 -3.59 9.85 16.29
CA SER A 275 -3.86 10.48 14.98
C SER A 275 -3.26 11.88 14.90
N ASN A 276 -3.08 12.54 16.05
CA ASN A 276 -2.34 13.79 16.16
C ASN A 276 -0.83 13.54 15.96
N ASN A 277 -0.20 14.34 15.10
CA ASN A 277 1.21 14.20 14.72
C ASN A 277 2.20 14.34 15.90
N GLU A 278 1.91 15.21 16.86
CA GLU A 278 2.78 15.42 18.02
C GLU A 278 2.76 14.20 18.93
N LYS A 279 1.57 13.65 19.22
CA LYS A 279 1.42 12.44 20.04
C LYS A 279 1.99 11.20 19.34
N ARG A 280 1.86 11.13 18.01
CA ARG A 280 2.52 10.13 17.16
C ARG A 280 4.05 10.25 17.18
N ARG A 281 4.59 11.48 17.17
CA ARG A 281 6.03 11.76 17.36
C ARG A 281 6.47 11.32 18.74
N ALA A 282 5.80 11.76 19.81
CA ALA A 282 6.16 11.45 21.18
C ALA A 282 6.21 9.94 21.44
N GLU A 283 5.16 9.18 21.10
CA GLU A 283 5.15 7.72 21.24
C GLU A 283 6.30 7.06 20.46
N MET A 284 6.60 7.55 19.25
CA MET A 284 7.70 7.02 18.45
C MET A 284 9.07 7.32 19.06
N MET A 285 9.29 8.53 19.58
CA MET A 285 10.54 8.91 20.26
C MET A 285 10.75 8.09 21.54
N THR A 286 9.71 7.93 22.36
CA THR A 286 9.74 7.04 23.55
C THR A 286 10.13 5.61 23.18
N ARG A 287 9.58 5.08 22.08
CA ARG A 287 9.85 3.72 21.61
C ARG A 287 11.23 3.56 20.96
N VAL A 288 11.78 4.61 20.37
CA VAL A 288 13.15 4.64 19.86
C VAL A 288 14.15 4.69 21.01
N LYS A 289 13.98 5.63 21.94
CA LYS A 289 14.86 5.77 23.12
C LYS A 289 14.83 4.51 23.97
N GLY A 290 13.66 3.92 24.19
CA GLY A 290 13.54 2.65 24.93
C GLY A 290 14.17 1.43 24.27
N MET A 291 14.54 1.46 22.97
CA MET A 291 15.39 0.41 22.38
C MET A 291 16.87 0.72 22.57
N GLU A 292 17.25 2.00 22.53
CA GLU A 292 18.61 2.45 22.84
C GLU A 292 18.99 2.16 24.30
N GLU A 293 18.11 2.48 25.25
CA GLU A 293 18.26 2.16 26.67
C GLU A 293 18.41 0.66 26.93
N LEU A 294 17.71 -0.20 26.17
CA LEU A 294 17.86 -1.66 26.28
C LEU A 294 19.21 -2.15 25.74
N ALA A 295 19.65 -1.60 24.61
CA ALA A 295 20.99 -1.90 24.07
C ALA A 295 22.10 -1.47 25.06
N GLU A 296 21.88 -0.40 25.84
CA GLU A 296 22.83 0.03 26.87
C GLU A 296 22.75 -0.83 28.15
N LEU A 297 21.54 -1.24 28.57
CA LEU A 297 21.34 -2.09 29.75
C LEU A 297 21.89 -3.50 29.56
N ASP A 298 21.63 -4.13 28.41
CA ASP A 298 22.11 -5.49 28.13
C ASP A 298 23.66 -5.56 28.13
N ASN A 299 24.32 -4.48 27.68
CA ASN A 299 25.78 -4.33 27.71
C ASN A 299 26.36 -4.23 29.13
N LEU A 300 25.61 -3.65 30.07
CA LEU A 300 26.03 -3.54 31.48
C LEU A 300 25.88 -4.87 32.22
N THR A 301 25.01 -5.77 31.76
CA THR A 301 24.77 -7.10 32.34
C THR A 301 25.69 -8.21 31.79
N GLN A 302 26.77 -7.86 31.09
CA GLN A 302 27.84 -8.75 30.58
C GLN A 302 27.44 -9.83 29.53
N ASP A 303 26.16 -10.23 29.42
CA ASP A 303 25.70 -11.31 28.51
C ASP A 303 25.71 -10.96 27.00
N SER A 304 25.79 -9.68 26.63
CA SER A 304 25.95 -9.25 25.22
C SER A 304 26.36 -7.80 25.03
N ASP A 305 27.27 -7.55 24.09
CA ASP A 305 27.70 -6.20 23.67
C ASP A 305 26.99 -5.78 22.37
N TYR A 306 25.86 -5.08 22.48
CA TYR A 306 25.17 -4.45 21.37
C TYR A 306 25.84 -3.15 20.93
N ILE A 307 25.95 -2.97 19.62
CA ILE A 307 26.34 -1.72 18.96
C ILE A 307 25.15 -1.10 18.23
N GLY A 308 25.09 0.23 18.23
CA GLY A 308 24.14 0.99 17.41
C GLY A 308 24.73 1.30 16.04
N LEU A 309 23.98 1.01 14.98
CA LEU A 309 24.34 1.23 13.58
C LEU A 309 23.27 2.10 12.90
N PHE A 310 23.65 3.24 12.34
CA PHE A 310 22.80 3.99 11.42
C PHE A 310 22.99 3.47 10.00
N PHE A 311 21.90 3.30 9.25
CA PHE A 311 21.97 2.91 7.84
C PHE A 311 21.15 3.81 6.91
N THR A 312 21.65 3.96 5.69
CA THR A 312 20.89 4.41 4.52
C THR A 312 20.93 3.30 3.47
N TRP A 313 19.78 2.92 2.94
CA TRP A 313 19.63 2.05 1.79
C TRP A 313 18.88 2.81 0.68
N THR A 314 19.64 3.18 -0.34
CA THR A 314 19.22 3.89 -1.55
C THR A 314 18.56 2.91 -2.53
N ALA A 315 17.64 3.40 -3.37
CA ALA A 315 17.05 2.57 -4.42
C ALA A 315 18.01 2.46 -5.62
N PRO A 316 18.18 1.29 -6.24
CA PRO A 316 18.99 1.15 -7.46
C PRO A 316 18.62 2.18 -8.53
N ARG A 317 19.61 2.67 -9.27
CA ARG A 317 19.45 3.80 -10.22
C ARG A 317 18.35 3.59 -11.27
N GLN A 318 17.87 2.37 -11.50
CA GLN A 318 16.76 2.08 -12.41
C GLN A 318 15.38 2.49 -11.88
N TYR A 319 15.21 2.71 -10.57
CA TYR A 319 13.94 3.12 -9.96
C TYR A 319 13.69 4.63 -9.99
N HIS A 320 14.72 5.46 -10.23
CA HIS A 320 14.60 6.91 -10.28
C HIS A 320 14.17 7.42 -11.66
N ALA A 321 13.14 8.27 -11.72
CA ALA A 321 12.68 8.88 -12.96
C ALA A 321 13.57 10.07 -13.40
N TRP A 322 14.15 10.80 -12.44
CA TRP A 322 14.91 12.02 -12.68
C TRP A 322 16.22 12.06 -11.88
N LEU A 323 17.25 12.65 -12.48
CA LEU A 323 18.52 12.91 -11.80
C LEU A 323 18.42 14.20 -10.96
N GLU A 324 19.26 14.34 -9.94
CA GLU A 324 19.35 15.56 -9.13
C GLU A 324 19.64 16.84 -9.93
N THR A 325 20.22 16.71 -11.12
CA THR A 325 20.48 17.79 -12.08
C THR A 325 19.23 18.22 -12.88
N GLY A 326 18.08 17.61 -12.64
CA GLY A 326 16.83 17.85 -13.38
C GLY A 326 16.77 17.20 -14.76
N ARG A 327 17.82 16.51 -15.18
CA ARG A 327 17.85 15.73 -16.44
C ARG A 327 17.12 14.39 -16.26
N ARG A 328 16.48 13.92 -17.35
CA ARG A 328 15.86 12.60 -17.44
C ARG A 328 16.88 11.51 -17.08
N ASN A 329 16.48 10.54 -16.25
CA ASN A 329 17.28 9.34 -16.07
C ASN A 329 17.03 8.34 -17.22
N ARG A 330 18.01 8.16 -18.10
CA ARG A 330 17.95 7.18 -19.21
C ARG A 330 17.92 5.71 -18.77
N LYS A 331 18.12 5.42 -17.47
CA LYS A 331 18.01 4.07 -16.90
C LYS A 331 16.68 3.79 -16.19
N TRP A 332 15.74 4.75 -16.14
CA TRP A 332 14.46 4.52 -15.47
C TRP A 332 13.68 3.38 -16.12
N ASN A 333 13.22 2.43 -15.32
CA ASN A 333 12.47 1.25 -15.76
C ASN A 333 10.94 1.44 -15.74
N GLY A 334 10.45 2.64 -15.43
CA GLY A 334 9.02 2.93 -15.31
C GLY A 334 8.38 2.45 -13.98
N ALA A 335 9.17 2.09 -12.96
CA ALA A 335 8.64 1.68 -11.67
C ALA A 335 8.12 2.86 -10.83
N SER A 336 6.94 2.68 -10.22
CA SER A 336 6.34 3.64 -9.30
C SER A 336 6.92 3.55 -7.88
N PRO A 337 6.73 4.59 -7.04
CA PRO A 337 7.12 4.54 -5.63
C PRO A 337 6.52 3.36 -4.83
N ARG A 338 5.34 2.85 -5.21
CA ARG A 338 4.75 1.65 -4.56
C ARG A 338 5.46 0.36 -4.95
N GLU A 339 5.98 0.27 -6.17
CA GLU A 339 6.76 -0.88 -6.64
C GLU A 339 8.17 -0.86 -6.04
N THR A 340 8.83 0.29 -5.99
CA THR A 340 10.12 0.45 -5.30
C THR A 340 10.01 0.12 -3.80
N GLN A 341 8.92 0.50 -3.14
CA GLN A 341 8.68 0.08 -1.75
C GLN A 341 8.41 -1.42 -1.62
N SER A 342 7.76 -2.03 -2.61
CA SER A 342 7.57 -3.50 -2.67
C SER A 342 8.89 -4.25 -2.88
N TYR A 343 9.82 -3.68 -3.67
CA TYR A 343 11.21 -4.16 -3.78
C TYR A 343 11.88 -4.18 -2.41
N PHE A 344 11.96 -3.05 -1.69
CA PHE A 344 12.60 -3.03 -0.37
C PHE A 344 11.95 -3.98 0.63
N ALA A 345 10.61 -4.04 0.68
CA ALA A 345 9.90 -4.94 1.58
C ALA A 345 10.20 -6.42 1.30
N ARG A 346 10.31 -6.82 0.02
CA ARG A 346 10.69 -8.17 -0.41
C ARG A 346 12.16 -8.46 -0.08
N THR A 347 13.07 -7.56 -0.44
CA THR A 347 14.52 -7.75 -0.28
C THR A 347 14.93 -7.72 1.19
N PHE A 348 14.34 -6.85 2.02
CA PHE A 348 14.56 -6.83 3.47
C PHE A 348 14.02 -8.07 4.18
N LYS A 349 12.87 -8.62 3.74
CA LYS A 349 12.34 -9.90 4.25
C LYS A 349 13.31 -11.04 3.97
N ASN A 350 13.90 -11.07 2.77
CA ASN A 350 14.88 -12.09 2.39
C ASN A 350 16.18 -11.92 3.20
N CYS A 351 16.71 -10.70 3.32
CA CYS A 351 17.86 -10.36 4.17
C CYS A 351 17.63 -10.79 5.63
N SER A 352 16.51 -10.41 6.24
CA SER A 352 16.13 -10.81 7.61
C SER A 352 16.05 -12.34 7.78
N THR A 353 15.62 -13.06 6.74
CA THR A 353 15.57 -14.53 6.75
C THR A 353 16.97 -15.14 6.67
N ALA A 354 17.89 -14.55 5.90
CA ALA A 354 19.29 -14.98 5.84
C ALA A 354 20.04 -14.71 7.15
N LEU A 355 19.86 -13.52 7.75
CA LEU A 355 20.40 -13.17 9.05
C LEU A 355 19.96 -14.16 10.14
N ALA A 356 18.65 -14.43 10.22
CA ALA A 356 18.10 -15.39 11.19
C ALA A 356 18.64 -16.82 11.00
N ARG A 357 18.92 -17.26 9.76
CA ARG A 357 19.57 -18.56 9.48
C ARG A 357 21.03 -18.62 9.93
N ARG A 358 21.72 -17.46 10.00
CA ARG A 358 23.08 -17.33 10.55
C ARG A 358 23.10 -16.99 12.05
N GLY A 359 21.97 -17.09 12.75
CA GLY A 359 21.86 -16.73 14.17
C GLY A 359 22.03 -15.23 14.46
N VAL A 360 22.01 -14.37 13.44
CA VAL A 360 22.15 -12.92 13.60
C VAL A 360 20.80 -12.32 13.97
N HIS A 361 20.75 -11.63 15.10
CA HIS A 361 19.54 -11.01 15.64
C HIS A 361 19.68 -9.48 15.68
N ILE A 362 18.69 -8.80 15.08
CA ILE A 362 18.64 -7.35 14.98
C ILE A 362 17.32 -6.79 15.50
N PHE A 363 17.40 -5.61 16.11
CA PHE A 363 16.24 -4.80 16.47
C PHE A 363 16.48 -3.32 16.14
N GLY A 364 15.45 -2.48 16.20
CA GLY A 364 15.56 -1.05 15.89
C GLY A 364 14.37 -0.53 15.08
N MET A 365 14.62 0.39 14.14
CA MET A 365 13.58 0.84 13.21
C MET A 365 14.15 1.29 11.85
N HIS A 366 13.29 1.26 10.83
CA HIS A 366 13.53 1.95 9.57
C HIS A 366 12.39 2.93 9.25
N ILE A 367 12.74 3.92 8.44
CA ILE A 367 11.89 4.99 7.92
C ILE A 367 12.01 4.94 6.41
N THR A 368 10.90 4.66 5.73
CA THR A 368 10.79 4.89 4.30
C THR A 368 10.53 6.37 4.05
N GLU A 369 11.49 7.02 3.40
CA GLU A 369 11.53 8.45 3.07
C GLU A 369 11.52 8.62 1.55
N SER A 370 11.08 9.78 1.06
CA SER A 370 10.99 10.08 -0.37
C SER A 370 12.16 10.97 -0.85
N HIS A 371 12.85 10.51 -1.90
CA HIS A 371 13.79 11.31 -2.68
C HIS A 371 13.07 12.36 -3.54
N HIS A 372 13.80 13.23 -4.26
CA HIS A 372 13.21 14.42 -4.89
C HIS A 372 12.21 14.12 -6.02
N ASP A 373 12.32 12.96 -6.66
CA ASP A 373 11.43 12.47 -7.71
C ASP A 373 10.32 11.52 -7.18
N GLY A 374 10.19 11.41 -5.86
CA GLY A 374 9.25 10.51 -5.20
C GLY A 374 9.77 9.09 -5.00
N THR A 375 10.98 8.74 -5.42
CA THR A 375 11.55 7.40 -5.22
C THR A 375 11.78 7.12 -3.73
N PRO A 376 11.30 6.00 -3.17
CA PRO A 376 11.57 5.62 -1.78
C PRO A 376 13.06 5.35 -1.51
N HIS A 377 13.53 5.74 -0.33
CA HIS A 377 14.77 5.31 0.31
C HIS A 377 14.48 4.85 1.73
N TRP A 378 15.33 4.00 2.30
CA TRP A 378 15.21 3.56 3.69
C TRP A 378 16.35 4.12 4.53
N HIS A 379 16.01 4.89 5.56
CA HIS A 379 16.96 5.31 6.60
C HIS A 379 16.59 4.65 7.91
N GLY A 380 17.54 4.25 8.74
CA GLY A 380 17.19 3.54 9.97
C GLY A 380 18.32 3.42 10.97
N ILE A 381 17.95 2.89 12.13
CA ILE A 381 18.88 2.46 13.17
C ILE A 381 18.66 0.97 13.43
N LEU A 382 19.76 0.22 13.49
CA LEU A 382 19.81 -1.17 13.87
C LEU A 382 20.70 -1.32 15.09
N PHE A 383 20.30 -2.21 15.99
CA PHE A 383 21.13 -2.72 17.05
C PHE A 383 21.41 -4.20 16.77
N VAL A 384 22.68 -4.58 16.90
CA VAL A 384 23.21 -5.93 16.65
C VAL A 384 24.33 -6.19 17.65
N ARG A 385 24.58 -7.44 18.01
CA ARG A 385 25.75 -7.78 18.84
C ARG A 385 27.05 -7.50 18.07
N ARG A 386 28.09 -7.03 18.75
CA ARG A 386 29.34 -6.54 18.13
C ARG A 386 30.04 -7.63 17.31
N GLU A 387 30.10 -8.85 17.84
CA GLU A 387 30.66 -10.02 17.16
C GLU A 387 29.88 -10.43 15.90
N GLN A 388 28.63 -9.98 15.76
CA GLN A 388 27.78 -10.23 14.60
C GLN A 388 27.79 -9.09 13.57
N GLU A 389 28.51 -7.97 13.80
CA GLU A 389 28.51 -6.81 12.90
C GLU A 389 28.98 -7.17 11.48
N ALA A 390 30.08 -7.92 11.37
CA ALA A 390 30.65 -8.31 10.08
C ALA A 390 29.65 -9.13 9.25
N THR A 391 29.02 -10.13 9.87
CA THR A 391 27.99 -10.98 9.25
C THR A 391 26.74 -10.20 8.86
N LEU A 392 26.31 -9.22 9.69
CA LEU A 392 25.23 -8.31 9.33
C LEU A 392 25.59 -7.49 8.08
N ARG A 393 26.77 -6.88 8.06
CA ARG A 393 27.24 -6.07 6.93
C ARG A 393 27.32 -6.89 5.65
N GLU A 394 27.97 -8.04 5.67
CA GLU A 394 28.12 -8.95 4.51
C GLU A 394 26.76 -9.32 3.89
N VAL A 395 25.83 -9.83 4.71
CA VAL A 395 24.50 -10.25 4.23
C VAL A 395 23.69 -9.06 3.71
N PHE A 396 23.71 -7.93 4.42
CA PHE A 396 22.94 -6.76 4.04
C PHE A 396 23.49 -6.11 2.76
N GLU A 397 24.81 -6.04 2.60
CA GLU A 397 25.51 -5.54 1.41
C GLU A 397 25.19 -6.38 0.17
N SER A 398 25.19 -7.71 0.32
CA SER A 398 24.80 -8.66 -0.74
C SER A 398 23.36 -8.45 -1.20
N TYR A 399 22.40 -8.30 -0.26
CA TYR A 399 21.00 -8.08 -0.63
C TYR A 399 20.74 -6.67 -1.17
N ALA A 400 21.46 -5.66 -0.70
CA ALA A 400 21.29 -4.29 -1.15
C ALA A 400 21.79 -4.05 -2.58
N ASN A 401 22.81 -4.79 -3.02
CA ASN A 401 23.43 -4.64 -4.34
C ASN A 401 23.07 -5.75 -5.35
N ALA A 402 22.19 -6.70 -4.99
CA ALA A 402 21.83 -7.84 -5.83
C ALA A 402 21.40 -7.45 -7.27
N GLU A 403 20.65 -6.36 -7.45
CA GLU A 403 20.23 -5.86 -8.77
C GLU A 403 21.31 -5.05 -9.51
N ASN A 404 22.42 -4.68 -8.85
CA ASN A 404 23.60 -4.10 -9.50
C ASN A 404 24.56 -5.18 -10.02
N CYS A 405 24.59 -6.36 -9.40
CA CYS A 405 25.52 -7.44 -9.75
C CYS A 405 25.38 -7.89 -11.22
N SER A 406 24.16 -7.93 -11.76
CA SER A 406 23.85 -8.27 -13.15
C SER A 406 24.39 -7.29 -14.21
N ALA A 407 24.87 -6.11 -13.80
CA ALA A 407 25.33 -5.05 -14.71
C ALA A 407 26.86 -4.93 -14.83
N HIS A 408 27.63 -5.87 -14.27
CA HIS A 408 29.10 -5.82 -14.31
C HIS A 408 29.65 -6.20 -15.70
N LYS A 409 30.04 -5.18 -16.47
CA LYS A 409 30.95 -5.35 -17.61
C LYS A 409 32.40 -5.49 -17.09
N PRO A 410 33.24 -6.36 -17.67
CA PRO A 410 34.68 -6.39 -17.37
C PRO A 410 35.31 -5.00 -17.56
N GLY A 411 36.16 -4.59 -16.62
CA GLY A 411 36.85 -3.29 -16.64
C GLY A 411 36.02 -2.08 -16.19
N ALA A 412 34.75 -2.23 -15.80
CA ALA A 412 34.00 -1.15 -15.19
C ALA A 412 34.43 -0.89 -13.73
N SER A 413 34.53 0.38 -13.32
CA SER A 413 34.73 0.75 -11.91
C SER A 413 33.65 0.13 -11.02
N PRO A 414 33.98 -0.33 -9.79
CA PRO A 414 32.99 -0.88 -8.86
C PRO A 414 31.80 0.05 -8.68
N ALA A 415 30.58 -0.49 -8.83
CA ALA A 415 29.37 0.28 -8.63
C ALA A 415 29.29 0.77 -7.18
N GLN A 416 29.06 2.07 -6.98
CA GLN A 416 28.85 2.63 -5.64
C GLN A 416 27.70 1.88 -4.95
N SER A 417 27.97 1.36 -3.75
CA SER A 417 26.99 0.60 -2.98
C SER A 417 25.69 1.37 -2.78
N GLN A 418 24.56 0.65 -2.84
CA GLN A 418 23.27 1.20 -2.46
C GLN A 418 23.11 1.30 -0.93
N LEU A 419 24.04 0.73 -0.16
CA LEU A 419 23.99 0.65 1.29
C LEU A 419 25.14 1.44 1.93
N MET A 420 24.81 2.18 2.97
CA MET A 420 25.78 2.85 3.83
C MET A 420 25.43 2.52 5.28
N ILE A 421 26.26 1.73 5.97
CA ILE A 421 26.13 1.45 7.40
C ILE A 421 27.28 2.11 8.17
N LYS A 422 26.95 2.96 9.14
CA LYS A 422 27.90 3.71 9.99
C LYS A 422 27.62 3.43 11.48
N PRO A 423 28.63 3.16 12.31
CA PRO A 423 28.46 3.12 13.76
C PRO A 423 27.94 4.45 14.31
N ILE A 424 27.09 4.36 15.33
CA ILE A 424 26.49 5.53 15.99
C ILE A 424 27.48 6.07 17.01
N ASN A 425 28.04 7.25 16.71
CA ASN A 425 29.02 7.89 17.57
C ASN A 425 28.30 8.69 18.66
N LYS A 426 28.25 8.12 19.88
CA LYS A 426 27.61 8.74 21.05
C LYS A 426 28.13 10.15 21.39
N ARG A 427 29.34 10.54 20.94
CA ARG A 427 29.88 11.91 21.10
C ARG A 427 29.23 12.93 20.15
N LEU A 428 28.64 12.48 19.04
CA LEU A 428 27.92 13.31 18.07
C LEU A 428 26.40 13.25 18.29
N GLY A 429 25.90 12.17 18.88
CA GLY A 429 24.51 12.04 19.31
C GLY A 429 24.12 10.60 19.62
N SER A 430 23.00 10.45 20.32
CA SER A 430 22.30 9.18 20.54
C SER A 430 21.78 8.58 19.23
N ALA A 431 21.50 7.27 19.20
CA ALA A 431 20.79 6.62 18.10
C ALA A 431 19.45 7.29 17.83
N THR A 432 18.76 7.69 18.90
CA THR A 432 17.59 8.56 18.87
C THR A 432 17.84 9.87 18.09
N ALA A 433 18.95 10.57 18.35
CA ALA A 433 19.30 11.80 17.63
C ALA A 433 19.61 11.55 16.14
N TYR A 434 20.36 10.49 15.80
CA TYR A 434 20.68 10.12 14.41
C TYR A 434 19.42 9.94 13.56
N ILE A 435 18.36 9.29 14.08
CA ILE A 435 17.11 9.07 13.33
C ILE A 435 16.14 10.27 13.38
N THR A 436 16.34 11.24 14.29
CA THR A 436 15.42 12.36 14.51
C THR A 436 15.22 13.23 13.27
N LYS A 437 16.27 13.49 12.47
CA LYS A 437 16.16 14.22 11.18
C LYS A 437 15.10 13.57 10.28
N HIS A 438 15.19 12.25 10.12
CA HIS A 438 14.30 11.46 9.27
C HIS A 438 12.89 11.33 9.87
N ILE A 439 12.75 11.31 11.20
CA ILE A 439 11.42 11.42 11.83
C ILE A 439 10.78 12.77 11.48
N CYS A 440 11.51 13.88 11.60
CA CYS A 440 10.94 15.21 11.33
C CYS A 440 10.75 15.54 9.85
N ARG A 441 11.52 14.96 8.93
CA ARG A 441 11.25 15.07 7.48
C ARG A 441 9.93 14.42 7.06
N ASN A 442 9.35 13.56 7.91
CA ASN A 442 8.19 12.74 7.59
C ASN A 442 6.97 12.99 8.51
N ILE A 443 7.02 14.00 9.40
CA ILE A 443 5.90 14.39 10.31
C ILE A 443 5.74 15.92 10.35
N GLU A 444 4.61 16.44 9.87
CA GLU A 444 4.28 17.87 9.97
C GLU A 444 4.21 18.30 11.44
N GLY A 445 4.85 19.42 11.79
CA GLY A 445 4.95 19.93 13.17
C GLY A 445 6.11 19.36 13.99
N CYS A 446 6.97 18.50 13.42
CA CYS A 446 8.09 17.93 14.15
C CYS A 446 9.32 18.85 14.23
N ALA A 447 9.64 19.56 13.15
CA ALA A 447 10.79 20.48 13.06
C ALA A 447 10.40 21.91 13.49
N PRO A 448 11.27 22.64 14.22
CA PRO A 448 10.99 24.00 14.71
C PRO A 448 11.04 25.09 13.61
N GLY A 449 11.49 24.76 12.40
CA GLY A 449 11.61 25.70 11.29
C GLY A 449 12.80 25.38 10.39
N GLY A 450 13.18 26.34 9.54
CA GLY A 450 14.35 26.26 8.67
C GLY A 450 14.17 25.41 7.41
N THR A 451 15.28 25.24 6.69
CA THR A 451 15.34 24.70 5.33
C THR A 451 16.18 23.41 5.30
N ASP A 452 15.77 22.46 4.47
CA ASP A 452 16.56 21.27 4.16
C ASP A 452 17.68 21.57 3.14
N LYS A 453 18.87 21.01 3.39
CA LYS A 453 20.06 21.20 2.54
C LYS A 453 20.01 20.38 1.25
N GLU A 454 19.25 19.29 1.20
CA GLU A 454 19.15 18.44 0.00
C GLU A 454 18.23 19.08 -1.06
N THR A 455 17.05 19.52 -0.64
CA THR A 455 16.02 20.06 -1.54
C THR A 455 15.97 21.57 -1.65
N GLY A 456 16.51 22.29 -0.67
CA GLY A 456 16.34 23.75 -0.55
C GLY A 456 14.93 24.18 -0.12
N ARG A 457 14.08 23.26 0.36
CA ARG A 457 12.69 23.54 0.78
C ARG A 457 12.55 23.62 2.31
N PRO A 458 11.56 24.36 2.83
CA PRO A 458 11.26 24.38 4.27
C PRO A 458 10.94 22.98 4.80
N TRP A 459 11.37 22.65 6.02
CA TRP A 459 11.08 21.36 6.65
C TRP A 459 9.57 21.09 6.78
N THR A 460 8.77 22.13 6.97
CA THR A 460 7.30 22.07 7.04
C THR A 460 6.63 21.76 5.69
N GLU A 461 7.24 22.17 4.57
CA GLU A 461 6.79 21.82 3.22
C GLU A 461 7.09 20.35 2.93
N LEU A 462 8.34 19.91 3.18
CA LEU A 462 8.76 18.52 2.96
C LEU A 462 7.96 17.51 3.78
N ALA A 463 7.73 17.79 5.06
CA ALA A 463 6.95 16.92 5.92
C ALA A 463 5.50 16.75 5.42
N ARG A 464 4.92 17.82 4.85
CA ARG A 464 3.61 17.78 4.20
C ARG A 464 3.64 16.97 2.90
N HIS A 465 4.64 17.20 2.05
CA HIS A 465 4.77 16.49 0.77
C HIS A 465 5.00 14.99 0.99
N SER A 466 5.86 14.60 1.95
CA SER A 466 6.06 13.19 2.31
C SER A 466 4.80 12.55 2.91
N ALA A 467 4.04 13.28 3.74
CA ALA A 467 2.76 12.79 4.23
C ALA A 467 1.72 12.59 3.10
N ALA A 468 1.68 13.49 2.11
CA ALA A 468 0.84 13.34 0.91
C ALA A 468 1.27 12.16 0.04
N TRP A 469 2.58 12.00 -0.17
CA TRP A 469 3.20 10.89 -0.92
C TRP A 469 2.89 9.54 -0.29
N ALA A 470 3.16 9.40 1.00
CA ALA A 470 2.90 8.17 1.76
C ALA A 470 1.41 7.81 1.75
N SER A 471 0.54 8.82 1.88
CA SER A 471 -0.92 8.66 1.80
C SER A 471 -1.40 8.19 0.42
N LEU A 472 -0.75 8.60 -0.67
CA LEU A 472 -1.12 8.19 -2.03
C LEU A 472 -0.64 6.77 -2.34
N TRP A 473 0.66 6.55 -2.22
CA TRP A 473 1.30 5.29 -2.60
C TRP A 473 1.03 4.15 -1.62
N GLY A 474 0.44 4.44 -0.45
CA GLY A 474 0.14 3.47 0.60
C GLY A 474 1.39 3.07 1.40
N ILE A 475 2.38 3.94 1.46
CA ILE A 475 3.70 3.65 2.02
C ILE A 475 3.67 3.84 3.54
N LYS A 476 3.82 2.73 4.27
CA LYS A 476 4.04 2.75 5.72
C LYS A 476 5.47 3.23 6.02
N GLN A 477 5.62 4.55 6.18
CA GLN A 477 6.89 5.23 6.46
C GLN A 477 7.65 4.58 7.64
N PHE A 478 7.06 4.54 8.84
CA PHE A 478 7.76 4.14 10.06
C PHE A 478 7.51 2.68 10.43
N GLN A 479 8.57 1.89 10.54
CA GLN A 479 8.48 0.47 10.87
C GLN A 479 9.56 0.05 11.86
N PHE A 480 9.13 -0.64 12.93
CA PHE A 480 10.02 -1.15 13.97
C PHE A 480 10.42 -2.60 13.67
N ILE A 481 11.63 -2.96 14.06
CA ILE A 481 12.26 -4.26 13.84
C ILE A 481 12.49 -4.86 15.24
N GLY A 482 11.98 -6.07 15.48
CA GLY A 482 11.92 -6.65 16.83
C GLY A 482 10.96 -5.90 17.77
N GLY A 483 11.05 -6.23 19.06
CA GLY A 483 10.32 -5.58 20.15
C GLY A 483 8.83 -5.96 20.28
N PRO A 484 8.20 -5.57 21.41
CA PRO A 484 6.83 -5.94 21.75
C PRO A 484 5.78 -5.14 20.94
N PRO A 485 4.54 -5.67 20.82
CA PRO A 485 3.48 -4.98 20.11
C PRO A 485 3.03 -3.70 20.84
N VAL A 486 3.15 -2.56 20.17
CA VAL A 486 2.65 -1.25 20.66
C VAL A 486 1.13 -1.24 20.90
N SER A 487 0.38 -2.17 20.32
CA SER A 487 -1.06 -2.32 20.59
C SER A 487 -1.34 -2.65 22.06
N VAL A 488 -0.52 -3.49 22.71
CA VAL A 488 -0.73 -3.86 24.13
C VAL A 488 -0.42 -2.68 25.04
N TRP A 489 0.69 -1.99 24.79
CA TRP A 489 1.04 -0.70 25.41
C TRP A 489 -0.10 0.33 25.32
N ARG A 490 -0.71 0.48 24.14
CA ARG A 490 -1.84 1.41 23.91
C ARG A 490 -3.14 1.01 24.57
N GLU A 491 -3.38 -0.27 24.82
CA GLU A 491 -4.57 -0.72 25.56
C GLU A 491 -4.34 -0.66 27.08
N LEU A 492 -3.13 -0.91 27.56
CA LEU A 492 -2.76 -0.67 28.97
C LEU A 492 -3.00 0.79 29.37
N ARG A 493 -2.51 1.75 28.58
CA ARG A 493 -2.68 3.21 28.82
C ARG A 493 -4.13 3.73 28.73
N LYS A 494 -5.13 2.84 28.65
CA LYS A 494 -6.57 3.17 28.75
C LYS A 494 -7.20 2.71 30.06
N LEU A 495 -6.54 1.79 30.77
CA LEU A 495 -6.87 1.53 32.15
C LEU A 495 -6.36 2.74 32.94
N SER A 496 -7.24 3.35 33.73
CA SER A 496 -6.92 4.48 34.61
C SER A 496 -6.59 4.04 36.04
N ASP A 497 -6.92 2.79 36.40
CA ASP A 497 -6.84 2.26 37.75
C ASP A 497 -5.67 1.27 37.89
N GLN A 498 -4.61 1.74 38.54
CA GLN A 498 -3.44 0.93 38.90
C GLN A 498 -3.76 -0.15 39.93
N LYS A 499 -4.67 0.09 40.90
CA LYS A 499 -5.03 -0.91 41.92
C LYS A 499 -5.71 -2.12 41.29
N LYS A 500 -6.56 -1.87 40.29
CA LYS A 500 -7.16 -2.93 39.44
C LYS A 500 -6.14 -3.63 38.55
N ALA A 501 -5.07 -2.96 38.12
CA ALA A 501 -3.99 -3.61 37.39
C ALA A 501 -3.17 -4.56 38.31
N ASP A 502 -2.82 -4.12 39.52
CA ASP A 502 -2.10 -4.92 40.51
C ASP A 502 -2.91 -6.13 41.01
N SER A 503 -4.23 -5.98 41.21
CA SER A 503 -5.09 -7.10 41.64
C SER A 503 -5.28 -8.19 40.59
N VAL A 504 -5.05 -7.90 39.29
CA VAL A 504 -5.00 -8.93 38.25
C VAL A 504 -3.74 -9.79 38.41
N SER A 505 -2.55 -9.19 38.47
CA SER A 505 -1.30 -9.84 38.91
C SER A 505 -0.18 -8.81 39.10
N PRO A 506 0.90 -9.13 39.86
CA PRO A 506 2.07 -8.26 39.97
C PRO A 506 2.65 -7.87 38.59
N VAL A 507 2.85 -8.86 37.72
CA VAL A 507 3.36 -8.67 36.35
C VAL A 507 2.42 -7.80 35.49
N PHE A 508 1.10 -7.91 35.67
CA PHE A 508 0.14 -7.03 34.99
C PHE A 508 0.22 -5.59 35.52
N GLY A 509 0.31 -5.43 36.85
CA GLY A 509 0.51 -4.14 37.51
C GLY A 509 1.82 -3.45 37.13
N GLU A 510 2.91 -4.20 36.97
CA GLU A 510 4.21 -3.73 36.50
C GLU A 510 4.17 -3.33 35.01
N LEU A 511 3.59 -4.16 34.15
CA LEU A 511 3.38 -3.83 32.74
C LEU A 511 2.54 -2.55 32.59
N HIS A 512 1.50 -2.39 33.42
CA HIS A 512 0.66 -1.21 33.48
C HIS A 512 1.42 0.04 33.95
N ARG A 513 2.19 -0.05 35.06
CA ARG A 513 3.08 1.03 35.54
C ARG A 513 4.03 1.49 34.43
N ALA A 514 4.77 0.57 33.83
CA ALA A 514 5.73 0.88 32.78
C ALA A 514 5.08 1.54 31.56
N ALA A 515 3.93 0.99 31.13
CA ALA A 515 3.15 1.57 30.03
C ALA A 515 2.58 2.95 30.35
N GLY A 516 2.13 3.20 31.59
CA GLY A 516 1.64 4.50 32.04
C GLY A 516 2.72 5.58 32.04
N SER A 517 3.82 5.33 32.76
CA SER A 517 4.93 6.29 32.95
C SER A 517 5.68 6.62 31.66
N GLY A 518 5.70 5.70 30.67
CA GLY A 518 6.48 5.88 29.43
C GLY A 518 7.76 5.05 29.36
N GLU A 519 7.94 4.12 30.30
CA GLU A 519 9.10 3.24 30.44
C GLU A 519 9.09 2.10 29.40
N TRP A 520 9.37 2.43 28.13
CA TRP A 520 9.34 1.43 27.04
C TRP A 520 10.41 0.34 27.19
N ALA A 521 11.58 0.66 27.76
CA ALA A 521 12.61 -0.32 28.09
C ALA A 521 12.07 -1.37 29.09
N THR A 522 11.57 -0.91 30.24
CA THR A 522 10.98 -1.75 31.30
C THR A 522 9.81 -2.58 30.78
N TYR A 523 8.87 -1.96 30.04
CA TYR A 523 7.75 -2.67 29.40
C TYR A 523 8.23 -3.77 28.42
N THR A 524 9.32 -3.53 27.70
CA THR A 524 9.90 -4.51 26.77
C THR A 524 10.52 -5.70 27.51
N ARG A 525 11.27 -5.46 28.59
CA ARG A 525 11.78 -6.55 29.45
C ARG A 525 10.64 -7.39 30.01
N LEU A 526 9.60 -6.74 30.57
CA LEU A 526 8.41 -7.40 31.12
C LEU A 526 7.58 -8.16 30.06
N GLN A 527 7.70 -7.84 28.78
CA GLN A 527 7.10 -8.58 27.66
C GLN A 527 7.94 -9.77 27.15
N GLY A 528 9.07 -10.07 27.80
CA GLY A 528 10.00 -11.15 27.41
C GLY A 528 11.21 -10.69 26.59
N GLY A 529 11.48 -9.38 26.53
CA GLY A 529 12.65 -8.80 25.86
C GLY A 529 12.46 -8.49 24.36
N LEU A 530 13.52 -7.93 23.75
CA LEU A 530 13.49 -7.43 22.37
C LEU A 530 13.30 -8.53 21.31
N LEU A 531 13.78 -9.75 21.60
CA LEU A 531 13.72 -10.90 20.71
C LEU A 531 12.51 -11.82 21.01
N ALA A 532 11.58 -11.38 21.87
CA ALA A 532 10.40 -12.14 22.24
C ALA A 532 9.53 -12.52 21.04
N THR A 533 9.52 -13.81 20.67
CA THR A 533 8.61 -14.30 19.63
C THR A 533 7.15 -14.17 20.08
N ARG A 534 6.19 -14.10 19.15
CA ARG A 534 4.75 -13.94 19.46
C ARG A 534 4.14 -15.00 20.38
N LYS A 535 4.80 -16.15 20.56
CA LYS A 535 4.40 -17.23 21.48
C LYS A 535 5.03 -17.11 22.87
N ASN A 536 6.02 -16.23 23.06
CA ASN A 536 6.73 -15.98 24.31
C ASN A 536 6.42 -14.58 24.91
N LEU A 537 5.50 -13.81 24.30
CA LEU A 537 5.05 -12.53 24.85
C LEU A 537 4.21 -12.75 26.11
N THR A 538 4.58 -12.07 27.20
CA THR A 538 3.87 -12.12 28.49
C THR A 538 2.39 -11.71 28.37
N MET A 539 2.07 -10.73 27.51
CA MET A 539 0.71 -10.21 27.37
C MET A 539 0.38 -9.81 25.93
N ARG A 540 -0.86 -10.12 25.51
CA ARG A 540 -1.35 -9.88 24.15
C ARG A 540 -2.72 -9.19 24.13
N THR A 541 -3.05 -8.56 23.00
CA THR A 541 -4.36 -7.96 22.78
C THR A 541 -5.44 -9.04 22.67
N TRP A 542 -6.52 -8.85 23.41
CA TRP A 542 -7.72 -9.67 23.37
C TRP A 542 -8.71 -9.12 22.34
N TYR A 543 -9.14 -9.99 21.43
CA TYR A 543 -10.10 -9.69 20.40
C TYR A 543 -11.41 -10.43 20.63
N LYS A 544 -12.54 -9.80 20.29
CA LYS A 544 -13.81 -10.50 20.03
C LYS A 544 -14.27 -10.18 18.60
N PRO A 545 -15.08 -11.03 17.95
CA PRO A 545 -15.91 -10.59 16.84
C PRO A 545 -16.72 -9.33 17.20
N GLY A 546 -17.11 -8.54 16.21
CA GLY A 546 -18.16 -7.54 16.38
C GLY A 546 -19.50 -8.20 16.75
N GLU A 547 -20.38 -7.44 17.39
CA GLU A 547 -21.75 -7.89 17.67
C GLU A 547 -22.59 -8.02 16.39
N GLU A 548 -22.31 -7.17 15.40
CA GLU A 548 -22.94 -7.15 14.07
C GLU A 548 -21.89 -7.42 12.96
N PRO A 549 -22.27 -8.02 11.83
CA PRO A 549 -21.43 -8.10 10.64
C PRO A 549 -21.33 -6.75 9.92
N ASP A 550 -20.34 -6.58 9.04
CA ASP A 550 -20.33 -5.48 8.08
C ASP A 550 -21.30 -5.73 6.90
N GLU A 551 -21.45 -4.75 6.00
CA GLU A 551 -22.35 -4.80 4.84
C GLU A 551 -22.12 -6.00 3.90
N CYS A 552 -20.93 -6.63 3.94
CA CYS A 552 -20.57 -7.80 3.15
C CYS A 552 -20.64 -9.10 3.99
N GLY A 553 -21.32 -9.09 5.14
CA GLY A 553 -21.42 -10.22 6.06
C GLY A 553 -20.21 -10.40 6.99
N GLN A 554 -19.17 -9.57 6.92
CA GLN A 554 -17.94 -9.84 7.67
C GLN A 554 -18.00 -9.39 9.13
N TYR A 555 -18.10 -10.36 10.04
CA TYR A 555 -17.82 -10.16 11.48
C TYR A 555 -16.35 -9.75 11.69
N THR A 556 -16.12 -8.45 11.87
CA THR A 556 -14.77 -7.89 12.04
C THR A 556 -14.28 -8.06 13.48
N ALA A 557 -13.08 -8.60 13.65
CA ALA A 557 -12.48 -8.78 14.98
C ALA A 557 -12.03 -7.43 15.59
N THR A 558 -12.64 -7.05 16.71
CA THR A 558 -12.36 -5.81 17.45
C THR A 558 -11.51 -6.08 18.69
N ILE A 559 -10.60 -5.17 19.02
CA ILE A 559 -9.87 -5.22 20.30
C ILE A 559 -10.84 -4.80 21.41
N LYS A 560 -11.07 -5.68 22.39
CA LYS A 560 -11.86 -5.38 23.59
C LYS A 560 -10.98 -5.28 24.86
N GLY A 561 -9.76 -5.83 24.84
CA GLY A 561 -8.91 -5.88 26.03
C GLY A 561 -7.48 -6.37 25.81
N VAL A 562 -6.86 -6.85 26.88
CA VAL A 562 -5.57 -7.56 26.91
C VAL A 562 -5.69 -8.84 27.77
N TYR A 563 -4.82 -9.82 27.56
CA TYR A 563 -4.75 -11.04 28.37
C TYR A 563 -3.30 -11.49 28.59
N LEU A 564 -3.02 -12.01 29.79
CA LEU A 564 -1.74 -12.65 30.12
C LEU A 564 -1.65 -13.99 29.39
N GLN A 565 -0.61 -14.20 28.60
CA GLN A 565 -0.47 -15.45 27.84
C GLN A 565 0.02 -16.58 28.75
N GLY A 566 -0.56 -17.77 28.61
CA GLY A 566 -0.22 -18.93 29.46
C GLY A 566 -0.78 -18.87 30.88
N SER A 567 -1.59 -17.85 31.21
CA SER A 567 -2.28 -17.73 32.49
C SER A 567 -3.73 -18.17 32.38
N ASN A 568 -4.25 -18.83 33.42
CA ASN A 568 -5.67 -19.17 33.54
C ASN A 568 -6.55 -17.96 33.94
N LYS A 569 -5.97 -16.76 34.06
CA LYS A 569 -6.68 -15.54 34.46
C LYS A 569 -7.52 -14.99 33.29
N PRO A 570 -8.74 -14.48 33.54
CA PRO A 570 -9.61 -13.98 32.49
C PRO A 570 -9.02 -12.73 31.80
N PRO A 571 -9.32 -12.48 30.51
CA PRO A 571 -8.94 -11.26 29.82
C PRO A 571 -9.45 -10.00 30.50
N VAL A 572 -8.62 -8.95 30.54
CA VAL A 572 -8.95 -7.65 31.11
C VAL A 572 -9.49 -6.73 30.02
N THR A 573 -10.77 -6.35 30.13
CA THR A 573 -11.41 -5.37 29.25
C THR A 573 -10.77 -3.99 29.41
N THR A 574 -10.22 -3.43 28.33
CA THR A 574 -9.62 -2.08 28.26
C THR A 574 -10.51 -1.08 27.54
N ARG A 575 -11.63 -1.54 26.99
CA ARG A 575 -12.63 -0.73 26.27
C ARG A 575 -14.01 -1.09 26.79
N THR A 576 -14.46 -0.37 27.80
CA THR A 576 -15.80 -0.49 28.39
C THR A 576 -16.83 0.18 27.50
N ARG A 577 -16.65 1.48 27.24
CA ARG A 577 -17.56 2.32 26.45
C ARG A 577 -17.61 1.94 24.97
N LYS A 578 -18.83 1.96 24.41
CA LYS A 578 -19.14 1.78 22.98
C LYS A 578 -19.65 3.11 22.45
N TRP A 579 -18.99 3.65 21.43
CA TRP A 579 -19.31 4.98 20.89
C TRP A 579 -19.90 4.87 19.49
N LYS A 580 -21.09 5.45 19.27
CA LYS A 580 -21.66 5.72 17.94
C LYS A 580 -21.17 7.08 17.42
N VAL A 581 -21.11 7.22 16.11
CA VAL A 581 -20.88 8.50 15.42
C VAL A 581 -22.26 9.10 15.11
N LYS A 582 -22.56 10.30 15.64
CA LYS A 582 -23.76 11.05 15.28
C LYS A 582 -23.66 11.64 13.88
N ALA A 583 -24.79 11.98 13.27
CA ALA A 583 -24.79 12.82 12.08
C ALA A 583 -24.19 14.20 12.41
N PRO A 584 -23.58 14.90 11.43
CA PRO A 584 -23.11 16.28 11.62
C PRO A 584 -24.22 17.19 12.15
N ARG A 585 -23.87 18.10 13.07
CA ARG A 585 -24.82 18.93 13.84
C ARG A 585 -25.70 19.87 13.02
N GLN A 586 -25.34 20.16 11.76
CA GLN A 586 -26.11 20.99 10.84
C GLN A 586 -26.05 20.44 9.41
N ASN A 587 -26.82 21.05 8.51
CA ASN A 587 -26.94 20.68 7.10
C ASN A 587 -25.64 20.90 6.30
N ALA A 588 -24.66 20.02 6.48
CA ALA A 588 -23.53 19.90 5.58
C ALA A 588 -24.07 19.68 4.15
N LYS A 589 -23.79 20.65 3.25
CA LYS A 589 -24.28 20.60 1.86
C LYS A 589 -23.94 19.23 1.24
N PRO A 590 -24.88 18.54 0.58
CA PRO A 590 -24.74 17.11 0.26
C PRO A 590 -23.72 16.83 -0.85
N GLY A 591 -22.43 16.90 -0.50
CA GLY A 591 -21.35 16.25 -1.24
C GLY A 591 -21.45 14.74 -1.06
N PHE A 592 -22.22 14.11 -1.95
CA PHE A 592 -22.61 12.69 -2.01
C PHE A 592 -21.77 11.70 -1.17
N MET A 593 -22.34 11.26 -0.04
CA MET A 593 -22.11 9.94 0.56
C MET A 593 -23.36 9.48 1.35
N LYS A 594 -24.39 8.97 0.64
CA LYS A 594 -25.49 8.22 1.27
C LYS A 594 -25.16 6.72 1.26
N ASN A 595 -24.65 6.20 2.37
CA ASN A 595 -24.57 4.75 2.58
C ASN A 595 -25.97 4.22 2.97
N HIS A 596 -26.77 3.79 2.00
CA HIS A 596 -28.07 3.18 2.28
C HIS A 596 -27.90 1.81 2.94
N ARG A 597 -28.41 1.67 4.17
CA ARG A 597 -28.42 0.43 4.95
C ARG A 597 -29.85 -0.09 5.12
N LYS A 598 -30.18 -1.25 4.55
CA LYS A 598 -30.80 -2.41 5.26
C LYS A 598 -31.02 -3.63 4.33
N PRO A 599 -31.11 -4.87 4.87
CA PRO A 599 -31.16 -6.11 4.08
C PRO A 599 -32.38 -7.03 4.38
N ALA A 600 -32.45 -8.19 3.72
CA ALA A 600 -33.20 -9.39 4.12
C ALA A 600 -32.29 -10.64 3.94
N LEU A 601 -31.88 -11.37 5.00
CA LEU A 601 -32.56 -12.50 5.69
C LEU A 601 -32.46 -13.86 4.93
N THR A 602 -31.42 -14.71 5.12
CA THR A 602 -31.14 -15.72 6.21
C THR A 602 -31.42 -17.21 5.77
N PRO A 603 -31.12 -18.30 6.54
CA PRO A 603 -29.82 -19.01 6.51
C PRO A 603 -29.89 -20.58 6.44
N TRP A 604 -28.83 -21.29 6.92
CA TRP A 604 -28.59 -22.78 7.03
C TRP A 604 -27.81 -23.41 5.83
N THR A 605 -26.63 -24.07 5.90
CA THR A 605 -25.98 -25.16 6.72
C THR A 605 -26.35 -26.59 6.25
N ARG A 606 -25.53 -27.67 6.24
CA ARG A 606 -24.20 -28.08 6.81
C ARG A 606 -23.84 -29.49 6.19
N ILE A 607 -22.65 -30.16 6.26
CA ILE A 607 -21.26 -29.91 6.72
C ILE A 607 -20.30 -31.06 6.24
N ASN A 608 -18.99 -30.79 6.05
CA ASN A 608 -17.83 -31.75 6.08
C ASN A 608 -17.75 -32.89 5.00
N ASN A 609 -16.58 -33.51 4.69
CA ASN A 609 -15.19 -33.30 5.14
C ASN A 609 -14.09 -33.75 4.13
N CYS A 610 -12.86 -33.29 4.42
CA CYS A 610 -11.50 -33.84 4.22
C CYS A 610 -11.28 -35.35 3.88
N THR A 611 -10.12 -35.90 3.46
CA THR A 611 -8.77 -35.51 2.91
C THR A 611 -8.03 -36.85 2.54
N MET A 612 -6.77 -37.01 2.06
CA MET A 612 -5.57 -36.17 1.85
C MET A 612 -4.57 -36.83 0.86
N ARG A 613 -3.68 -36.02 0.23
CA ARG A 613 -2.37 -36.37 -0.39
C ARG A 613 -2.36 -37.25 -1.67
N ARG A 614 -1.27 -37.38 -2.46
CA ARG A 614 -0.16 -36.50 -2.94
C ARG A 614 0.93 -37.41 -3.53
N LYS A 615 1.32 -37.24 -4.81
CA LYS A 615 2.62 -37.69 -5.36
C LYS A 615 3.06 -36.81 -6.54
N GLN A 616 4.35 -36.88 -6.84
CA GLN A 616 5.17 -36.11 -7.78
C GLN A 616 6.41 -36.98 -8.12
N PRO A 617 7.26 -36.66 -9.11
CA PRO A 617 7.06 -35.87 -10.33
C PRO A 617 7.60 -36.59 -11.59
N ALA A 618 7.63 -35.90 -12.74
CA ALA A 618 8.62 -36.09 -13.81
C ALA A 618 8.88 -34.71 -14.45
N ASP A 619 10.10 -34.48 -14.96
CA ASP A 619 10.58 -33.13 -15.30
C ASP A 619 10.53 -32.77 -16.80
N HIS A 620 10.15 -31.52 -17.08
CA HIS A 620 10.49 -30.81 -18.32
C HIS A 620 10.90 -29.35 -18.02
N PRO A 621 11.73 -28.70 -18.86
CA PRO A 621 12.25 -27.35 -18.61
C PRO A 621 11.21 -26.22 -18.61
N GLN A 622 11.66 -25.00 -18.31
CA GLN A 622 10.81 -23.88 -17.91
C GLN A 622 10.56 -22.86 -19.03
N ASP A 623 9.33 -22.83 -19.56
CA ASP A 623 8.71 -21.58 -19.99
C ASP A 623 8.12 -20.85 -18.79
N LEU A 624 8.41 -19.55 -18.68
CA LEU A 624 8.15 -18.73 -17.49
C LEU A 624 7.23 -17.52 -17.73
N HIS A 625 6.07 -17.74 -18.36
CA HIS A 625 4.87 -16.92 -18.10
C HIS A 625 3.59 -17.73 -18.39
N LEU A 626 2.47 -17.38 -17.74
CA LEU A 626 1.13 -17.94 -17.93
C LEU A 626 1.02 -19.48 -17.87
N LYS A 627 0.92 -20.05 -16.65
CA LYS A 627 0.28 -21.36 -16.43
C LYS A 627 -1.11 -21.19 -15.83
N ILE A 628 -2.08 -20.88 -16.70
CA ILE A 628 -3.51 -21.10 -16.42
C ILE A 628 -3.77 -22.61 -16.61
N PRO A 629 -4.37 -23.32 -15.64
CA PRO A 629 -4.88 -24.67 -15.87
C PRO A 629 -6.15 -24.58 -16.73
N ILE A 630 -6.00 -24.79 -18.03
CA ILE A 630 -7.11 -25.10 -18.95
C ILE A 630 -7.53 -26.57 -18.71
N GLN A 631 -8.79 -26.88 -19.00
CA GLN A 631 -9.45 -28.19 -18.81
C GLN A 631 -9.54 -28.69 -17.35
N LEU A 632 -10.70 -28.41 -16.74
CA LEU A 632 -11.36 -29.37 -15.85
C LEU A 632 -12.41 -30.12 -16.69
N GLU A 633 -11.99 -31.17 -17.39
CA GLU A 633 -12.92 -32.14 -17.97
C GLU A 633 -13.44 -33.04 -16.85
N LEU A 634 -14.76 -33.01 -16.64
CA LEU A 634 -15.45 -33.85 -15.65
C LEU A 634 -16.06 -35.05 -16.37
N ASP A 635 -15.30 -36.14 -16.43
CA ASP A 635 -15.79 -37.42 -16.93
C ASP A 635 -16.67 -38.12 -15.87
N PHE A 636 -17.86 -38.56 -16.27
CA PHE A 636 -18.90 -39.11 -15.39
C PHE A 636 -19.39 -40.48 -15.90
N GLY A 637 -18.56 -41.51 -15.76
CA GLY A 637 -18.85 -42.90 -16.14
C GLY A 637 -19.33 -43.78 -14.98
N GLU A 638 -20.60 -44.18 -15.02
CA GLU A 638 -21.32 -45.20 -14.21
C GLU A 638 -20.64 -45.90 -13.02
N MET A 639 -21.31 -45.85 -11.85
CA MET A 639 -21.42 -47.02 -10.97
C MET A 639 -22.85 -47.56 -11.00
N LYS A 640 -23.04 -48.78 -11.54
CA LYS A 640 -24.34 -49.47 -11.49
C LYS A 640 -24.63 -50.00 -10.08
N LYS A 641 -25.89 -49.85 -9.66
CA LYS A 641 -26.44 -50.52 -8.45
C LYS A 641 -26.45 -52.04 -8.66
N VAL A 642 -26.37 -52.79 -7.56
CA VAL A 642 -27.39 -53.79 -7.17
C VAL A 642 -27.28 -54.06 -5.66
N SER A 643 -28.37 -54.55 -5.06
CA SER A 643 -28.59 -54.69 -3.63
C SER A 643 -28.58 -56.17 -3.17
N SER A 644 -29.08 -56.41 -1.95
CA SER A 644 -29.22 -57.68 -1.21
C SER A 644 -27.95 -58.14 -0.45
N VAL A 645 -27.92 -58.58 0.81
CA VAL A 645 -28.87 -59.02 1.88
C VAL A 645 -28.59 -60.49 2.28
N ARG A 646 -28.65 -60.77 3.60
CA ARG A 646 -28.40 -62.05 4.32
C ARG A 646 -26.92 -62.43 4.53
N VAL A 647 -26.57 -63.26 5.53
CA VAL A 647 -27.01 -63.42 6.95
C VAL A 647 -26.14 -64.55 7.55
N SER A 648 -25.78 -64.46 8.85
CA SER A 648 -24.97 -65.44 9.63
C SER A 648 -23.54 -65.71 9.10
N ASP A 649 -22.55 -66.00 9.94
CA ASP A 649 -22.50 -66.07 11.42
C ASP A 649 -21.48 -65.06 11.99
#